data_AF-A0A3G1KNT3-F1
#
_entry.id   AF-A0A3G1KNT3-F1
#
_cell.length_a   1.000
_cell.length_b   1.000
_cell.length_c   1.000
_cell.angle_alpha   90.00
_cell.angle_beta   90.00
_cell.angle_gamma   90.00
#
_symmetry.space_group_name_H-M   'P 1'
#
loop_
_entity.id
_entity.type
_entity.pdbx_description
1 polymer ?
#
loop_
_entity_poly.entity_id
_entity_poly.type
_entity_poly.pdbx_seq_one_letter_code
_entity_poly.pdbx_strand_id
1 'polypeptide(L)'
;MLIKKELEQIPVQAFPVLPVKGKRDKYAAAVQVISMEKCGNILVIDVFRREGQFLAMRFFSDGNTFLVSNERPGKGWEKRMPSAVLEGVCSYGWDIDAAAADIQLANSVLKNKQVSWHYVRGIRGEMDAFVGGINEKKREQSMERKYGKMKEHFAMFPDYPADLPEFCETQVFKNTVVFLDKVQKTTRKAVCGHCGHKYSVAKEIKPGQSGSCPKCKMPAKYRASWAKGLYREKAKICITHKVNNQLLVRWANVERIFPKQKYQYSFWDFYRNLHLWEQRKPVLYAYDYKPIMQWGENWYRQKNGSTHQNPAYIYTNNLREVFGESYYHVDLQAGLQNTGQLPFSRLLDNLENIPAAEYLFKMGLTALAAAYMGEEKLGQKAGFAEVLGVSKQYLPMYQKFNIEPLEHKIIRASRTWVSEKNFLKFRALAPDPWDYGYIAGYLEKMSFERFANYFTKQKELNGKQNLHYSLMLYRDYLDMSDALKVDMSHKSVRFPSNIQAAHDQILPRFNQMKHKVEDEKFKLAVEKLYSGMKDYAKGDYCIVFPALRSDLITEGQSLKHCVGGQRYADNHMAGTQMIFFVRRAQEPGKPFFTMEIDMKELKILQLHGYNHRAAPPDVKKFAQEFLRTLPRREINRVRVTIPA
;
A
#
# COMPACT_ATOMS: atom_id res chain seq x y z
N MET A 1 46.96 2.02 7.43
CA MET A 1 46.23 1.88 6.14
C MET A 1 46.52 0.51 5.59
N LEU A 2 45.50 -0.32 5.40
CA LEU A 2 45.66 -1.71 4.97
C LEU A 2 45.91 -1.82 3.45
N ILE A 3 47.08 -2.32 3.05
CA ILE A 3 47.47 -2.53 1.64
C ILE A 3 47.29 -4.00 1.27
N LYS A 4 46.30 -4.28 0.41
CA LYS A 4 45.89 -5.65 0.01
C LYS A 4 47.06 -6.55 -0.43
N LYS A 5 47.96 -6.03 -1.27
CA LYS A 5 49.12 -6.78 -1.78
C LYS A 5 50.11 -7.19 -0.67
N GLU A 6 50.23 -6.41 0.39
CA GLU A 6 51.09 -6.76 1.54
C GLU A 6 50.40 -7.78 2.45
N LEU A 7 49.10 -7.63 2.66
CA LEU A 7 48.31 -8.58 3.45
C LEU A 7 48.27 -9.98 2.83
N GLU A 8 48.27 -10.08 1.48
CA GLU A 8 48.36 -11.34 0.74
C GLU A 8 49.68 -12.09 0.98
N GLN A 9 50.75 -11.40 1.38
CA GLN A 9 52.06 -12.01 1.65
C GLN A 9 52.16 -12.57 3.08
N ILE A 10 51.20 -12.27 3.96
CA ILE A 10 51.22 -12.72 5.34
C ILE A 10 50.91 -14.23 5.38
N PRO A 11 51.82 -15.09 5.89
CA PRO A 11 51.57 -16.52 5.96
C PRO A 11 50.35 -16.84 6.84
N VAL A 12 49.64 -17.91 6.52
CA VAL A 12 48.52 -18.41 7.34
C VAL A 12 49.08 -19.03 8.61
N GLN A 13 48.50 -18.69 9.76
CA GLN A 13 48.90 -19.27 11.04
C GLN A 13 48.60 -20.77 11.12
N ALA A 14 49.31 -21.48 12.00
CA ALA A 14 48.98 -22.88 12.29
C ALA A 14 47.63 -23.00 13.00
N PHE A 15 46.96 -24.13 12.83
CA PHE A 15 45.70 -24.40 13.53
C PHE A 15 45.91 -24.38 15.07
N PRO A 16 45.13 -23.60 15.82
CA PRO A 16 45.38 -23.40 17.25
C PRO A 16 45.00 -24.64 18.08
N VAL A 17 45.91 -25.05 18.98
CA VAL A 17 45.65 -26.13 19.96
C VAL A 17 45.06 -25.53 21.23
N LEU A 18 43.74 -25.56 21.35
CA LEU A 18 43.02 -24.93 22.46
C LEU A 18 42.66 -25.94 23.57
N PRO A 19 42.82 -25.59 24.85
CA PRO A 19 42.45 -26.46 25.98
C PRO A 19 40.94 -26.72 26.00
N VAL A 20 40.55 -27.95 26.33
CA VAL A 20 39.15 -28.41 26.26
C VAL A 20 38.39 -27.93 27.50
N LYS A 21 37.43 -27.02 27.33
CA LYS A 21 36.37 -26.76 28.32
C LYS A 21 35.02 -26.71 27.62
N GLY A 22 34.20 -27.75 27.78
CA GLY A 22 32.82 -27.80 27.27
C GLY A 22 32.68 -28.22 25.80
N LYS A 23 31.50 -27.94 25.22
CA LYS A 23 31.18 -28.24 23.82
C LYS A 23 31.99 -27.32 22.91
N ARG A 24 32.82 -27.90 22.05
CA ARG A 24 33.65 -27.16 21.07
C ARG A 24 32.77 -26.45 20.05
N ASP A 25 33.08 -25.19 19.77
CA ASP A 25 32.46 -24.44 18.68
C ASP A 25 32.96 -24.94 17.32
N LYS A 26 32.20 -24.63 16.26
CA LYS A 26 32.50 -25.05 14.88
C LYS A 26 33.82 -24.48 14.35
N TYR A 27 34.22 -23.32 14.87
CA TYR A 27 35.38 -22.56 14.43
C TYR A 27 36.39 -22.35 15.56
N ALA A 28 37.67 -22.25 15.20
CA ALA A 28 38.73 -21.85 16.11
C ALA A 28 39.58 -20.74 15.45
N ALA A 29 40.08 -19.79 16.23
CA ALA A 29 40.89 -18.68 15.74
C ALA A 29 42.30 -18.65 16.34
N ALA A 30 43.26 -18.27 15.52
CA ALA A 30 44.61 -17.88 15.92
C ALA A 30 44.79 -16.37 15.68
N VAL A 31 45.36 -15.68 16.66
CA VAL A 31 45.51 -14.23 16.64
C VAL A 31 46.98 -13.84 16.76
N GLN A 32 47.42 -12.94 15.89
CA GLN A 32 48.76 -12.36 15.94
C GLN A 32 48.72 -10.88 15.60
N VAL A 33 49.76 -10.16 16.03
CA VAL A 33 50.04 -8.79 15.58
C VAL A 33 51.36 -8.82 14.83
N ILE A 34 51.35 -8.38 13.57
CA ILE A 34 52.54 -8.30 12.72
C ILE A 34 52.85 -6.83 12.46
N SER A 35 54.11 -6.45 12.62
CA SER A 35 54.59 -5.14 12.19
C SER A 35 55.09 -5.19 10.75
N MET A 36 54.58 -4.32 9.89
CA MET A 36 54.99 -4.22 8.49
C MET A 36 55.43 -2.79 8.17
N GLU A 37 56.40 -2.64 7.26
CA GLU A 37 57.00 -1.34 6.92
C GLU A 37 55.98 -0.28 6.48
N LYS A 38 54.98 -0.64 5.65
CA LYS A 38 54.01 0.33 5.10
C LYS A 38 52.65 0.30 5.80
N CYS A 39 52.25 -0.84 6.34
CA CYS A 39 50.96 -0.98 7.01
C CYS A 39 51.02 -0.76 8.53
N GLY A 40 52.21 -0.72 9.14
CA GLY A 40 52.41 -0.61 10.58
C GLY A 40 52.03 -1.91 11.30
N ASN A 41 51.57 -1.80 12.55
CA ASN A 41 51.10 -2.93 13.34
C ASN A 41 49.69 -3.36 12.88
N ILE A 42 49.57 -4.59 12.40
CA ILE A 42 48.32 -5.18 11.89
C ILE A 42 47.95 -6.37 12.77
N LEU A 43 46.73 -6.35 13.30
CA LEU A 43 46.08 -7.51 13.89
C LEU A 43 45.61 -8.45 12.78
N VAL A 44 46.05 -9.70 12.83
CA VAL A 44 45.66 -10.77 11.92
C VAL A 44 44.97 -11.87 12.72
N ILE A 45 43.72 -12.16 12.37
CA ILE A 45 42.93 -13.22 12.97
C ILE A 45 42.61 -14.23 11.87
N ASP A 46 43.22 -15.41 11.96
CA ASP A 46 42.96 -16.53 11.07
C ASP A 46 41.93 -17.46 11.72
N VAL A 47 40.77 -17.61 11.07
CA VAL A 47 39.66 -18.43 11.56
C VAL A 47 39.59 -19.72 10.76
N PHE A 48 39.70 -20.85 11.45
CA PHE A 48 39.70 -22.19 10.89
C PHE A 48 38.40 -22.91 11.20
N ARG A 49 37.93 -23.74 10.27
CA ARG A 49 36.87 -24.71 10.57
C ARG A 49 37.50 -25.94 11.23
N ARG A 50 36.95 -26.39 12.36
CA ARG A 50 37.50 -27.56 13.08
C ARG A 50 37.43 -28.84 12.24
N GLU A 51 36.34 -29.01 11.51
CA GLU A 51 36.14 -30.10 10.56
C GLU A 51 37.06 -29.92 9.35
N GLY A 52 38.10 -30.77 9.25
CA GLY A 52 39.09 -30.71 8.17
C GLY A 52 40.19 -29.64 8.33
N GLN A 53 40.21 -28.90 9.44
CA GLN A 53 41.26 -27.93 9.81
C GLN A 53 41.65 -26.92 8.71
N PHE A 54 40.71 -26.56 7.83
CA PHE A 54 40.97 -25.61 6.75
C PHE A 54 40.65 -24.17 7.17
N LEU A 55 41.35 -23.22 6.57
CA LEU A 55 41.11 -21.79 6.76
C LEU A 55 39.74 -21.39 6.20
N ALA A 56 38.89 -20.82 7.04
CA ALA A 56 37.54 -20.37 6.66
C ALA A 56 37.52 -18.87 6.34
N MET A 57 38.26 -18.06 7.09
CA MET A 57 38.27 -16.60 6.95
C MET A 57 39.55 -16.02 7.55
N ARG A 58 40.03 -14.91 6.98
CA ARG A 58 41.07 -14.06 7.57
C ARG A 58 40.50 -12.67 7.85
N PHE A 59 40.78 -12.13 9.02
CA PHE A 59 40.42 -10.77 9.41
C PHE A 59 41.69 -9.97 9.70
N PHE A 60 41.78 -8.79 9.08
CA PHE A 60 42.91 -7.88 9.21
C PHE A 60 42.44 -6.53 9.73
N SER A 61 43.13 -5.94 10.70
CA SER A 61 42.80 -4.62 11.24
C SER A 61 44.03 -3.85 11.70
N ASP A 62 44.07 -2.55 11.43
CA ASP A 62 45.05 -1.60 11.99
C ASP A 62 44.49 -0.81 13.19
N GLY A 63 43.38 -1.28 13.78
CA GLY A 63 42.66 -0.59 14.87
C GLY A 63 41.81 0.59 14.41
N ASN A 64 41.86 0.98 13.13
CA ASN A 64 41.03 2.04 12.55
C ASN A 64 40.19 1.57 11.37
N THR A 65 40.72 0.62 10.60
CA THR A 65 40.11 0.04 9.41
C THR A 65 40.21 -1.48 9.46
N PHE A 66 39.38 -2.17 8.67
CA PHE A 66 39.43 -3.62 8.56
C PHE A 66 39.28 -4.09 7.12
N LEU A 67 39.78 -5.29 6.88
CA LEU A 67 39.53 -6.08 5.69
C LEU A 67 39.27 -7.54 6.09
N VAL A 68 38.32 -8.17 5.42
CA VAL A 68 38.03 -9.59 5.58
C VAL A 68 38.33 -10.30 4.26
N SER A 69 38.93 -11.48 4.33
CA SER A 69 39.16 -12.35 3.18
C SER A 69 38.51 -13.70 3.42
N ASN A 70 37.73 -14.18 2.45
CA ASN A 70 37.21 -15.55 2.41
C ASN A 70 38.07 -16.40 1.46
N GLU A 71 38.35 -17.64 1.82
CA GLU A 71 38.99 -18.59 0.91
C GLU A 71 38.08 -19.77 0.66
N ARG A 72 37.44 -19.81 -0.53
CA ARG A 72 37.21 -21.01 -1.38
C ARG A 72 36.67 -20.62 -2.78
N PRO A 73 37.34 -20.98 -3.89
CA PRO A 73 38.73 -20.62 -4.24
C PRO A 73 38.87 -19.08 -4.37
N GLY A 74 40.00 -18.55 -3.93
CA GLY A 74 40.17 -17.17 -3.48
C GLY A 74 40.04 -16.04 -4.53
N LYS A 75 39.78 -14.83 -4.00
CA LYS A 75 40.08 -13.45 -4.49
C LYS A 75 39.07 -12.37 -4.04
N GLY A 76 38.25 -12.62 -3.01
CA GLY A 76 37.26 -11.67 -2.52
C GLY A 76 37.70 -10.88 -1.28
N TRP A 77 38.14 -9.62 -1.45
CA TRP A 77 38.31 -8.70 -0.33
C TRP A 77 36.95 -8.11 0.08
N GLU A 78 36.53 -8.33 1.32
CA GLU A 78 35.23 -7.90 1.82
C GLU A 78 35.32 -6.87 2.96
N LYS A 79 34.29 -6.03 3.06
CA LYS A 79 34.06 -5.08 4.16
C LYS A 79 32.73 -5.36 4.87
N ARG A 80 32.42 -6.64 5.08
CA ARG A 80 31.21 -7.13 5.77
C ARG A 80 31.55 -7.59 7.20
N MET A 81 30.52 -7.82 8.01
CA MET A 81 30.70 -8.40 9.34
C MET A 81 31.32 -9.81 9.24
N PRO A 82 32.37 -10.12 10.01
CA PRO A 82 33.00 -11.45 10.07
C PRO A 82 32.01 -12.61 10.23
N SER A 83 31.04 -12.49 11.14
CA SER A 83 30.00 -13.52 11.31
C SER A 83 29.14 -13.73 10.05
N ALA A 84 28.81 -12.66 9.35
CA ALA A 84 28.06 -12.73 8.10
C ALA A 84 28.88 -13.35 6.96
N VAL A 85 30.21 -13.23 6.98
CA VAL A 85 31.12 -13.90 6.03
C VAL A 85 31.18 -15.41 6.31
N LEU A 86 31.17 -15.82 7.58
CA LEU A 86 31.30 -17.22 7.98
C LEU A 86 30.00 -18.03 7.82
N GLU A 87 28.84 -17.49 8.21
CA GLU A 87 27.58 -18.25 8.31
C GLU A 87 26.36 -17.52 7.69
N GLY A 88 26.56 -16.34 7.08
CA GLY A 88 25.46 -15.52 6.56
C GLY A 88 24.73 -14.69 7.61
N VAL A 89 23.80 -13.84 7.17
CA VAL A 89 22.98 -12.99 8.05
C VAL A 89 21.96 -13.89 8.75
N CYS A 90 22.08 -14.09 10.07
CA CYS A 90 21.17 -14.80 10.99
C CYS A 90 21.65 -16.14 11.60
N SER A 91 22.85 -16.19 12.19
CA SER A 91 23.25 -17.31 13.06
C SER A 91 23.51 -16.83 14.49
N TYR A 92 22.53 -17.11 15.37
CA TYR A 92 22.59 -16.87 16.81
C TYR A 92 23.10 -18.13 17.54
N GLY A 93 23.92 -17.96 18.59
CA GLY A 93 24.25 -19.05 19.51
C GLY A 93 25.51 -19.87 19.21
N TRP A 94 26.47 -19.34 18.45
CA TRP A 94 27.81 -19.93 18.26
C TRP A 94 28.88 -18.87 18.48
N ASP A 95 30.07 -19.27 18.93
CA ASP A 95 31.24 -18.40 19.04
C ASP A 95 32.40 -18.99 18.23
N ILE A 96 33.55 -18.33 18.27
CA ILE A 96 34.80 -18.83 17.71
C ILE A 96 35.73 -19.10 18.89
N ASP A 97 36.15 -20.35 19.05
CA ASP A 97 37.08 -20.73 20.11
C ASP A 97 38.44 -20.04 19.88
N ALA A 98 38.97 -19.34 20.87
CA ALA A 98 40.30 -18.72 20.83
C ALA A 98 40.96 -18.77 22.20
N ALA A 99 42.28 -18.65 22.25
CA ALA A 99 42.99 -18.56 23.52
C ALA A 99 42.61 -17.27 24.26
N ALA A 100 42.61 -17.30 25.60
CA ALA A 100 42.29 -16.11 26.39
C ALA A 100 43.25 -14.94 26.10
N ALA A 101 44.53 -15.24 25.87
CA ALA A 101 45.55 -14.26 25.48
C ALA A 101 45.25 -13.65 24.10
N ASP A 102 44.78 -14.45 23.14
CA ASP A 102 44.41 -14.01 21.79
C ASP A 102 43.21 -13.05 21.81
N ILE A 103 42.20 -13.35 22.64
CA ILE A 103 41.04 -12.48 22.84
C ILE A 103 41.47 -11.15 23.46
N GLN A 104 42.37 -11.17 24.46
CA GLN A 104 42.92 -9.96 25.06
C GLN A 104 43.75 -9.14 24.07
N LEU A 105 44.55 -9.80 23.23
CA LEU A 105 45.35 -9.16 22.20
C LEU A 105 44.44 -8.46 21.17
N ALA A 106 43.42 -9.15 20.67
CA ALA A 106 42.44 -8.55 19.76
C ALA A 106 41.72 -7.36 20.41
N ASN A 107 41.29 -7.50 21.67
CA ASN A 107 40.66 -6.40 22.40
C ASN A 107 41.59 -5.17 22.52
N SER A 108 42.88 -5.39 22.81
CA SER A 108 43.85 -4.29 22.96
C SER A 108 43.97 -3.40 21.73
N VAL A 109 43.81 -3.98 20.53
CA VAL A 109 43.88 -3.29 19.24
C VAL A 109 42.52 -2.71 18.82
N LEU A 110 41.42 -3.43 19.06
CA LEU A 110 40.10 -3.11 18.51
C LEU A 110 39.23 -2.23 19.42
N LYS A 111 39.47 -2.22 20.74
CA LYS A 111 38.59 -1.58 21.75
C LYS A 111 38.16 -0.14 21.44
N ASN A 112 39.03 0.66 20.82
CA ASN A 112 38.80 2.10 20.64
C ASN A 112 37.72 2.45 19.59
N LYS A 113 37.27 1.49 18.77
CA LYS A 113 36.21 1.70 17.75
C LYS A 113 35.07 0.70 17.87
N GLN A 114 34.97 -0.02 18.98
CA GLN A 114 33.87 -0.94 19.24
C GLN A 114 32.59 -0.16 19.61
N VAL A 115 31.43 -0.79 19.40
CA VAL A 115 30.13 -0.26 19.84
C VAL A 115 30.09 -0.12 21.37
N SER A 116 29.40 0.91 21.87
CA SER A 116 29.41 1.28 23.31
C SER A 116 28.80 0.25 24.25
N TRP A 117 27.94 -0.64 23.74
CA TRP A 117 27.31 -1.73 24.49
C TRP A 117 28.04 -3.08 24.34
N HIS A 118 29.26 -3.09 23.79
CA HIS A 118 30.05 -4.31 23.65
C HIS A 118 30.60 -4.76 25.02
N TYR A 119 30.28 -5.99 25.41
CA TYR A 119 30.92 -6.70 26.52
C TYR A 119 31.78 -7.81 25.92
N VAL A 120 33.03 -7.97 26.41
CA VAL A 120 33.97 -8.99 25.91
C VAL A 120 33.34 -10.38 26.04
N ARG A 121 32.96 -10.97 24.91
CA ARG A 121 32.33 -12.30 24.80
C ARG A 121 32.95 -13.07 23.62
N GLY A 122 34.25 -13.34 23.73
CA GLY A 122 34.97 -14.14 22.72
C GLY A 122 35.45 -13.34 21.51
N ILE A 123 36.27 -13.99 20.69
CA ILE A 123 36.97 -13.37 19.55
C ILE A 123 35.99 -12.92 18.46
N ARG A 124 34.87 -13.64 18.26
CA ARG A 124 33.81 -13.22 17.34
C ARG A 124 33.25 -11.86 17.75
N GLY A 125 32.94 -11.70 19.04
CA GLY A 125 32.42 -10.47 19.61
C GLY A 125 33.35 -9.30 19.37
N GLU A 126 34.66 -9.47 19.60
CA GLU A 126 35.67 -8.42 19.38
C GLU A 126 35.68 -7.90 17.92
N MET A 127 35.66 -8.81 16.94
CA MET A 127 35.67 -8.44 15.53
C MET A 127 34.34 -7.81 15.08
N ASP A 128 33.21 -8.44 15.42
CA ASP A 128 31.88 -7.97 15.01
C ASP A 128 31.54 -6.62 15.66
N ALA A 129 31.92 -6.39 16.91
CA ALA A 129 31.72 -5.12 17.60
C ALA A 129 32.55 -3.98 17.01
N PHE A 130 33.79 -4.26 16.60
CA PHE A 130 34.65 -3.29 15.94
C PHE A 130 34.11 -2.87 14.57
N VAL A 131 33.73 -3.86 13.75
CA VAL A 131 33.11 -3.61 12.45
C VAL A 131 31.77 -2.88 12.62
N GLY A 132 31.00 -3.26 13.65
CA GLY A 132 29.77 -2.60 14.06
C GLY A 132 29.97 -1.12 14.36
N GLY A 133 30.96 -0.76 15.19
CA GLY A 133 31.23 0.62 15.58
C GLY A 133 31.75 1.48 14.43
N ILE A 134 32.58 0.92 13.54
CA ILE A 134 32.97 1.60 12.29
C ILE A 134 31.76 1.89 11.41
N ASN A 135 30.87 0.92 11.24
CA ASN A 135 29.67 1.06 10.42
C ASN A 135 28.64 2.00 11.06
N GLU A 136 28.52 2.03 12.39
CA GLU A 136 27.74 3.01 13.14
C GLU A 136 28.26 4.42 12.91
N LYS A 137 29.55 4.69 13.11
CA LYS A 137 30.13 6.00 12.87
C LYS A 137 29.97 6.48 11.43
N LYS A 138 30.11 5.58 10.44
CA LYS A 138 29.83 5.90 9.02
C LYS A 138 28.36 6.25 8.79
N ARG A 139 27.44 5.54 9.45
CA ARG A 139 26.00 5.86 9.40
C ARG A 139 25.73 7.21 10.03
N GLU A 140 26.27 7.50 11.21
CA GLU A 140 26.17 8.80 11.88
C GLU A 140 26.66 9.94 10.98
N GLN A 141 27.89 9.86 10.46
CA GLN A 141 28.44 10.87 9.53
C GLN A 141 27.61 11.01 8.25
N SER A 142 27.02 9.92 7.76
CA SER A 142 26.10 9.98 6.61
C SER A 142 24.78 10.67 6.98
N MET A 143 24.26 10.44 8.18
CA MET A 143 23.04 11.08 8.68
C MET A 143 23.27 12.56 8.98
N GLU A 144 24.39 12.93 9.59
CA GLU A 144 24.80 14.33 9.80
C GLU A 144 24.90 15.09 8.48
N ARG A 145 25.60 14.54 7.48
CA ARG A 145 25.66 15.16 6.14
C ARG A 145 24.28 15.28 5.50
N LYS A 146 23.42 14.27 5.66
CA LYS A 146 22.05 14.28 5.12
C LYS A 146 21.19 15.36 5.78
N TYR A 147 21.21 15.46 7.10
CA TYR A 147 20.44 16.45 7.85
C TYR A 147 21.01 17.86 7.73
N GLY A 148 22.34 18.02 7.66
CA GLY A 148 23.01 19.28 7.36
C GLY A 148 22.55 19.85 6.03
N LYS A 149 22.63 19.05 4.95
CA LYS A 149 22.13 19.46 3.62
C LYS A 149 20.62 19.72 3.62
N MET A 150 19.83 18.96 4.38
CA MET A 150 18.40 19.24 4.53
C MET A 150 18.14 20.60 5.19
N LYS A 151 18.88 20.92 6.26
CA LYS A 151 18.77 22.21 6.96
C LYS A 151 19.13 23.38 6.04
N GLU A 152 20.20 23.25 5.27
CA GLU A 152 20.61 24.24 4.24
C GLU A 152 19.50 24.46 3.22
N HIS A 153 18.97 23.39 2.62
CA HIS A 153 17.86 23.48 1.67
C HIS A 153 16.61 24.10 2.28
N PHE A 154 16.31 23.80 3.55
CA PHE A 154 15.12 24.32 4.22
C PHE A 154 15.23 25.82 4.49
N ALA A 155 16.45 26.32 4.74
CA ALA A 155 16.73 27.74 4.92
C ALA A 155 16.60 28.56 3.62
N MET A 156 16.59 27.91 2.45
CA MET A 156 16.37 28.59 1.16
C MET A 156 14.91 29.03 0.95
N PHE A 157 13.96 28.40 1.65
CA PHE A 157 12.54 28.75 1.51
C PHE A 157 12.23 30.05 2.27
N PRO A 158 11.63 31.05 1.61
CA PRO A 158 11.19 32.26 2.31
C PRO A 158 10.00 31.96 3.23
N ASP A 159 9.54 32.95 3.98
CA ASP A 159 8.28 32.84 4.71
C ASP A 159 7.07 32.72 3.75
N TYR A 160 5.90 32.40 4.29
CA TYR A 160 4.67 32.38 3.51
C TYR A 160 4.30 33.79 3.04
N PRO A 161 3.71 33.94 1.84
CA PRO A 161 3.20 35.24 1.37
C PRO A 161 2.22 35.87 2.37
N ALA A 162 2.33 37.18 2.59
CA ALA A 162 1.53 37.89 3.60
C ALA A 162 0.02 37.90 3.28
N ASP A 163 -0.32 37.87 1.99
CA ASP A 163 -1.69 37.82 1.45
C ASP A 163 -2.24 36.39 1.33
N LEU A 164 -1.47 35.36 1.69
CA LEU A 164 -1.90 33.96 1.61
C LEU A 164 -3.21 33.67 2.37
N PRO A 165 -3.48 34.24 3.57
CA PRO A 165 -4.77 34.07 4.25
C PRO A 165 -5.95 34.63 3.44
N GLU A 166 -5.78 35.79 2.80
CA GLU A 166 -6.81 36.42 1.97
C GLU A 166 -7.04 35.63 0.68
N PHE A 167 -5.96 35.15 0.05
CA PHE A 167 -6.03 34.23 -1.08
C PHE A 167 -6.82 32.97 -0.71
N CYS A 168 -6.57 32.41 0.48
CA CYS A 168 -7.26 31.23 0.96
C CYS A 168 -8.76 31.49 1.18
N GLU A 169 -9.16 32.66 1.69
CA GLU A 169 -10.58 32.99 1.89
C GLU A 169 -11.32 33.23 0.57
N THR A 170 -10.64 33.74 -0.46
CA THR A 170 -11.26 34.08 -1.76
C THR A 170 -11.24 32.93 -2.77
N GLN A 171 -10.14 32.19 -2.87
CA GLN A 171 -9.93 31.18 -3.92
C GLN A 171 -10.07 29.74 -3.42
N VAL A 172 -9.67 29.46 -2.17
CA VAL A 172 -9.66 28.09 -1.61
C VAL A 172 -10.98 27.77 -0.92
N PHE A 173 -11.38 28.62 0.03
CA PHE A 173 -12.56 28.43 0.85
C PHE A 173 -13.66 29.40 0.46
N LYS A 174 -14.30 29.15 -0.69
CA LYS A 174 -15.35 30.00 -1.30
C LYS A 174 -16.69 30.05 -0.53
N ASN A 175 -16.70 29.61 0.73
CA ASN A 175 -17.84 29.63 1.62
C ASN A 175 -17.41 29.91 3.07
N THR A 176 -18.33 30.45 3.87
CA THR A 176 -18.17 30.68 5.30
C THR A 176 -19.00 29.68 6.11
N VAL A 177 -18.74 29.64 7.41
CA VAL A 177 -19.63 29.02 8.39
C VAL A 177 -20.48 30.09 9.05
N VAL A 178 -21.75 29.83 9.26
CA VAL A 178 -22.61 30.65 10.13
C VAL A 178 -22.97 29.85 11.36
N PHE A 179 -22.61 30.37 12.53
CA PHE A 179 -22.85 29.74 13.82
C PHE A 179 -24.23 30.12 14.34
N LEU A 180 -25.11 29.13 14.49
CA LEU A 180 -26.45 29.27 15.03
C LEU A 180 -26.46 28.96 16.52
N ASP A 181 -27.08 29.82 17.31
CA ASP A 181 -27.37 29.58 18.73
C ASP A 181 -28.68 28.78 18.93
N LYS A 182 -28.88 28.30 20.17
CA LYS A 182 -30.10 27.58 20.54
C LYS A 182 -31.33 28.46 20.24
N VAL A 183 -32.43 27.80 19.89
CA VAL A 183 -33.68 28.50 19.56
C VAL A 183 -34.14 29.32 20.76
N GLN A 184 -34.48 30.59 20.52
CA GLN A 184 -35.09 31.50 21.48
C GLN A 184 -36.45 31.92 20.93
N LYS A 185 -37.54 31.41 21.53
CA LYS A 185 -38.92 31.57 21.06
C LYS A 185 -39.09 31.07 19.60
N THR A 186 -39.16 31.99 18.64
CA THR A 186 -39.41 31.73 17.22
C THR A 186 -38.19 31.96 16.32
N THR A 187 -37.06 32.42 16.88
CA THR A 187 -35.85 32.77 16.11
C THR A 187 -34.59 32.15 16.71
N ARG A 188 -33.51 32.13 15.94
CA ARG A 188 -32.15 31.75 16.38
C ARG A 188 -31.21 32.92 16.12
N LYS A 189 -30.31 33.20 17.05
CA LYS A 189 -29.18 34.10 16.78
C LYS A 189 -28.17 33.39 15.87
N ALA A 190 -27.64 34.13 14.91
CA ALA A 190 -26.68 33.67 13.92
C ALA A 190 -25.48 34.62 13.90
N VAL A 191 -24.27 34.05 13.82
CA VAL A 191 -23.03 34.82 13.71
C VAL A 191 -22.25 34.32 12.50
N CYS A 192 -21.90 35.24 11.61
CA CYS A 192 -21.10 34.92 10.43
C CYS A 192 -19.62 34.72 10.81
N GLY A 193 -19.06 33.56 10.47
CA GLY A 193 -17.65 33.23 10.69
C GLY A 193 -16.66 34.08 9.90
N HIS A 194 -17.09 34.65 8.77
CA HIS A 194 -16.29 35.51 7.91
C HIS A 194 -16.29 36.98 8.36
N CYS A 195 -17.46 37.64 8.38
CA CYS A 195 -17.55 39.07 8.68
C CYS A 195 -17.91 39.40 10.14
N GLY A 196 -18.20 38.40 10.98
CA GLY A 196 -18.60 38.59 12.37
C GLY A 196 -19.99 39.19 12.58
N HIS A 197 -20.76 39.43 11.51
CA HIS A 197 -22.09 40.02 11.61
C HIS A 197 -23.04 39.11 12.38
N LYS A 198 -23.74 39.70 13.35
CA LYS A 198 -24.73 39.04 14.20
C LYS A 198 -26.13 39.42 13.71
N TYR A 199 -26.96 38.41 13.44
CA TYR A 199 -28.32 38.59 12.93
C TYR A 199 -29.23 37.46 13.45
N SER A 200 -30.54 37.57 13.22
CA SER A 200 -31.50 36.55 13.62
C SER A 200 -32.03 35.80 12.40
N VAL A 201 -32.21 34.49 12.54
CA VAL A 201 -32.81 33.62 11.52
C VAL A 201 -34.05 32.91 12.08
N ALA A 202 -34.93 32.47 11.19
CA ALA A 202 -36.14 31.74 11.56
C ALA A 202 -35.82 30.37 12.18
N LYS A 203 -36.70 29.85 13.05
CA LYS A 203 -36.50 28.57 13.76
C LYS A 203 -36.33 27.36 12.82
N GLU A 204 -36.91 27.44 11.63
CA GLU A 204 -36.91 26.44 10.56
C GLU A 204 -35.50 26.23 9.97
N ILE A 205 -34.62 27.24 10.07
CA ILE A 205 -33.23 27.10 9.65
C ILE A 205 -32.50 26.19 10.65
N LYS A 206 -32.11 25.01 10.18
CA LYS A 206 -31.46 23.97 10.98
C LYS A 206 -29.96 23.93 10.68
N PRO A 207 -29.12 23.57 11.68
CA PRO A 207 -27.73 23.21 11.43
C PRO A 207 -27.62 22.15 10.32
N GLY A 208 -26.61 22.27 9.46
CA GLY A 208 -26.39 21.42 8.29
C GLY A 208 -26.99 21.96 6.98
N GLN A 209 -27.90 22.94 7.04
CA GLN A 209 -28.41 23.61 5.85
C GLN A 209 -27.41 24.64 5.30
N SER A 210 -27.59 25.01 4.04
CA SER A 210 -26.83 26.08 3.39
C SER A 210 -27.66 27.36 3.29
N GLY A 211 -26.99 28.50 3.24
CA GLY A 211 -27.60 29.82 3.06
C GLY A 211 -26.55 30.84 2.67
N SER A 212 -26.76 32.10 3.02
CA SER A 212 -25.81 33.18 2.79
C SER A 212 -25.86 34.19 3.93
N CYS A 213 -24.74 34.90 4.15
CA CYS A 213 -24.72 35.99 5.12
C CYS A 213 -25.43 37.23 4.53
N PRO A 214 -26.37 37.89 5.25
CA PRO A 214 -27.05 39.07 4.74
C PRO A 214 -26.12 40.29 4.56
N LYS A 215 -25.01 40.35 5.32
CA LYS A 215 -24.04 41.47 5.24
C LYS A 215 -22.99 41.26 4.14
N CYS A 216 -22.20 40.18 4.22
CA CYS A 216 -21.12 39.95 3.25
C CYS A 216 -21.55 39.13 2.02
N LYS A 217 -22.79 38.64 1.97
CA LYS A 217 -23.35 37.82 0.88
C LYS A 217 -22.62 36.51 0.58
N MET A 218 -21.57 36.18 1.35
CA MET A 218 -20.82 34.95 1.17
C MET A 218 -21.71 33.72 1.41
N PRO A 219 -21.65 32.70 0.53
CA PRO A 219 -22.34 31.43 0.75
C PRO A 219 -21.91 30.81 2.07
N ALA A 220 -22.87 30.30 2.84
CA ALA A 220 -22.65 29.85 4.20
C ALA A 220 -23.22 28.45 4.46
N LYS A 221 -22.50 27.66 5.26
CA LYS A 221 -23.04 26.45 5.89
C LYS A 221 -23.42 26.75 7.34
N TYR A 222 -24.65 26.41 7.73
CA TYR A 222 -25.13 26.63 9.09
C TYR A 222 -24.60 25.55 10.03
N ARG A 223 -24.03 25.96 11.16
CA ARG A 223 -23.50 25.06 12.20
C ARG A 223 -24.01 25.46 13.56
N ALA A 224 -24.35 24.48 14.41
CA ALA A 224 -24.71 24.74 15.80
C ALA A 224 -23.50 25.25 16.60
N SER A 225 -23.66 26.34 17.35
CA SER A 225 -22.61 26.91 18.22
C SER A 225 -22.26 25.98 19.40
N TRP A 226 -23.22 25.15 19.83
CA TRP A 226 -23.05 24.17 20.90
C TRP A 226 -22.51 22.81 20.43
N ALA A 227 -22.16 22.66 19.15
CA ALA A 227 -21.56 21.43 18.65
C ALA A 227 -20.19 21.21 19.34
N LYS A 228 -19.94 19.98 19.83
CA LYS A 228 -18.66 19.63 20.46
C LYS A 228 -17.52 19.72 19.43
N GLY A 229 -16.39 20.27 19.87
CA GLY A 229 -15.17 20.39 19.07
C GLY A 229 -15.14 21.63 18.17
N LEU A 230 -13.93 22.17 17.99
CA LEU A 230 -13.66 23.27 17.07
C LEU A 230 -13.97 22.83 15.63
N TYR A 231 -14.67 23.66 14.85
CA TYR A 231 -14.85 23.38 13.44
C TYR A 231 -13.53 23.65 12.71
N ARG A 232 -13.11 22.68 11.90
CA ARG A 232 -11.85 22.70 11.16
C ARG A 232 -12.14 22.34 9.71
N GLU A 233 -11.60 23.13 8.80
CA GLU A 233 -11.57 22.83 7.38
C GLU A 233 -10.12 22.73 6.94
N LYS A 234 -9.84 21.78 6.05
CA LYS A 234 -8.49 21.49 5.58
C LYS A 234 -8.44 21.58 4.07
N ALA A 235 -7.36 22.12 3.54
CA ALA A 235 -7.03 22.14 2.14
C ALA A 235 -5.52 21.94 1.94
N LYS A 236 -5.10 21.71 0.70
CA LYS A 236 -3.69 21.67 0.32
C LYS A 236 -3.43 22.79 -0.67
N ILE A 237 -2.31 23.48 -0.50
CA ILE A 237 -1.88 24.58 -1.36
C ILE A 237 -0.45 24.35 -1.83
N CYS A 238 -0.18 24.72 -3.08
CA CYS A 238 1.13 24.72 -3.71
C CYS A 238 1.57 26.18 -3.87
N ILE A 239 2.77 26.49 -3.41
CA ILE A 239 3.35 27.83 -3.45
C ILE A 239 4.74 27.71 -4.10
N THR A 240 4.99 28.58 -5.07
CA THR A 240 6.25 28.60 -5.83
C THR A 240 7.02 29.86 -5.49
N HIS A 241 8.35 29.78 -5.50
CA HIS A 241 9.24 30.91 -5.28
C HIS A 241 10.41 30.82 -6.25
N LYS A 242 10.90 31.99 -6.67
CA LYS A 242 12.15 32.12 -7.40
C LYS A 242 13.15 32.83 -6.49
N VAL A 243 14.18 32.12 -6.05
CA VAL A 243 15.22 32.66 -5.16
C VAL A 243 16.56 32.43 -5.83
N ASN A 244 17.34 33.49 -6.08
CA ASN A 244 18.64 33.41 -6.76
C ASN A 244 18.59 32.62 -8.08
N ASN A 245 17.57 32.86 -8.91
CA ASN A 245 17.29 32.11 -10.16
C ASN A 245 17.06 30.60 -10.01
N GLN A 246 16.81 30.12 -8.80
CA GLN A 246 16.42 28.73 -8.52
C GLN A 246 14.93 28.66 -8.19
N LEU A 247 14.26 27.61 -8.68
CA LEU A 247 12.84 27.40 -8.46
C LEU A 247 12.63 26.52 -7.22
N LEU A 248 11.90 27.06 -6.25
CA LEU A 248 11.51 26.38 -5.03
C LEU A 248 10.00 26.19 -5.03
N VAL A 249 9.54 24.97 -4.77
CA VAL A 249 8.11 24.64 -4.73
C VAL A 249 7.81 23.96 -3.41
N ARG A 250 6.82 24.48 -2.67
CA ARG A 250 6.35 23.89 -1.41
C ARG A 250 4.88 23.53 -1.52
N TRP A 251 4.51 22.41 -0.91
CA TRP A 251 3.13 22.04 -0.68
C TRP A 251 2.85 22.12 0.81
N ALA A 252 1.84 22.91 1.17
CA ALA A 252 1.44 23.17 2.53
C ALA A 252 0.02 22.69 2.79
N ASN A 253 -0.21 22.17 4.00
CA ASN A 253 -1.55 22.00 4.53
C ASN A 253 -2.05 23.36 4.99
N VAL A 254 -3.28 23.68 4.61
CA VAL A 254 -4.02 24.85 5.12
C VAL A 254 -5.07 24.33 6.07
N GLU A 255 -5.05 24.81 7.32
CA GLU A 255 -6.13 24.57 8.27
C GLU A 255 -6.83 25.89 8.59
N ARG A 256 -8.14 25.94 8.31
CA ARG A 256 -9.04 27.02 8.71
C ARG A 256 -9.83 26.58 9.93
N ILE A 257 -9.65 27.29 11.03
CA ILE A 257 -10.36 27.04 12.30
C ILE A 257 -11.20 28.25 12.69
N PHE A 258 -12.21 28.06 13.54
CA PHE A 258 -13.11 29.15 13.95
C PHE A 258 -13.16 29.37 15.48
N PRO A 259 -12.04 29.75 16.13
CA PRO A 259 -12.07 30.12 17.54
C PRO A 259 -12.97 31.34 17.74
N LYS A 260 -13.86 31.28 18.74
CA LYS A 260 -14.80 32.36 19.06
C LYS A 260 -15.61 32.86 17.84
N GLN A 261 -15.95 31.96 16.91
CA GLN A 261 -16.77 32.27 15.72
C GLN A 261 -16.11 33.24 14.72
N LYS A 262 -14.77 33.34 14.71
CA LYS A 262 -13.98 34.06 13.70
C LYS A 262 -12.92 33.13 13.11
N TYR A 263 -12.70 33.18 11.80
CA TYR A 263 -11.70 32.31 11.18
C TYR A 263 -10.27 32.68 11.59
N GLN A 264 -9.42 31.66 11.67
CA GLN A 264 -7.97 31.75 11.82
C GLN A 264 -7.34 30.66 10.94
N TYR A 265 -6.20 30.99 10.34
CA TYR A 265 -5.44 30.09 9.48
C TYR A 265 -4.16 29.59 10.15
N SER A 266 -3.83 28.34 9.84
CA SER A 266 -2.53 27.73 10.13
C SER A 266 -1.99 27.05 8.87
N PHE A 267 -0.68 27.16 8.66
CA PHE A 267 0.01 26.62 7.48
C PHE A 267 1.22 25.80 7.92
N TRP A 268 1.41 24.64 7.30
CA TRP A 268 2.64 23.87 7.47
C TRP A 268 2.94 23.03 6.24
N ASP A 269 4.20 23.05 5.82
CA ASP A 269 4.66 22.28 4.68
C ASP A 269 4.58 20.78 4.98
N PHE A 270 4.22 20.01 3.96
CA PHE A 270 4.34 18.55 3.98
C PHE A 270 5.16 18.00 2.82
N TYR A 271 5.46 18.82 1.80
CA TYR A 271 6.35 18.42 0.71
C TYR A 271 7.12 19.63 0.18
N ARG A 272 8.38 19.44 -0.22
CA ARG A 272 9.24 20.48 -0.80
C ARG A 272 10.01 19.93 -1.99
N ASN A 273 9.96 20.63 -3.12
CA ASN A 273 10.83 20.46 -4.26
C ASN A 273 11.78 21.66 -4.41
N LEU A 274 13.05 21.37 -4.71
CA LEU A 274 14.04 22.38 -5.02
C LEU A 274 14.67 22.05 -6.37
N HIS A 275 14.43 22.89 -7.37
CA HIS A 275 15.01 22.81 -8.70
C HIS A 275 16.28 23.65 -8.69
N LEU A 276 17.40 23.02 -8.33
CA LEU A 276 18.67 23.70 -8.12
C LEU A 276 19.60 23.50 -9.31
N TRP A 277 20.45 24.49 -9.57
CA TRP A 277 21.57 24.36 -10.50
C TRP A 277 22.86 24.20 -9.70
N GLU A 278 23.34 22.96 -9.57
CA GLU A 278 24.53 22.60 -8.78
C GLU A 278 25.53 21.87 -9.67
N GLN A 279 26.83 22.15 -9.53
CA GLN A 279 27.89 21.41 -10.24
C GLN A 279 27.69 21.34 -11.77
N ARG A 280 27.24 22.44 -12.39
CA ARG A 280 26.96 22.56 -13.84
C ARG A 280 25.88 21.60 -14.35
N LYS A 281 24.97 21.14 -13.49
CA LYS A 281 23.83 20.32 -13.89
C LYS A 281 22.57 20.69 -13.10
N PRO A 282 21.37 20.51 -13.67
CA PRO A 282 20.14 20.62 -12.92
C PRO A 282 20.02 19.44 -11.93
N VAL A 283 19.66 19.73 -10.69
CA VAL A 283 19.39 18.74 -9.66
C VAL A 283 18.05 19.06 -9.00
N LEU A 284 17.12 18.11 -9.08
CA LEU A 284 15.84 18.20 -8.37
C LEU A 284 15.93 17.46 -7.03
N TYR A 285 15.88 18.21 -5.93
CA TYR A 285 15.74 17.65 -4.59
C TYR A 285 14.28 17.58 -4.18
N ALA A 286 13.96 16.60 -3.35
CA ALA A 286 12.61 16.33 -2.89
C ALA A 286 12.61 15.89 -1.42
N TYR A 287 11.72 16.48 -0.64
CA TYR A 287 11.52 16.19 0.78
C TYR A 287 10.03 15.98 1.03
N ASP A 288 9.72 14.96 1.80
CA ASP A 288 8.36 14.51 2.07
C ASP A 288 8.20 14.31 3.59
N TYR A 289 7.25 15.02 4.19
CA TYR A 289 6.88 14.87 5.59
C TYR A 289 5.78 13.82 5.69
N LYS A 290 6.09 12.69 6.33
CA LYS A 290 5.15 11.58 6.46
C LYS A 290 5.32 10.82 7.76
N PRO A 291 4.24 10.19 8.27
CA PRO A 291 4.36 9.19 9.31
C PRO A 291 5.02 7.94 8.73
N ILE A 292 6.09 7.45 9.37
CA ILE A 292 6.59 6.09 9.12
C ILE A 292 6.29 5.25 10.34
N MET A 293 5.66 4.09 10.10
CA MET A 293 5.33 3.11 11.14
C MET A 293 6.60 2.81 11.96
N GLN A 294 6.51 2.94 13.28
CA GLN A 294 7.61 2.78 14.27
C GLN A 294 8.61 3.95 14.43
N TRP A 295 8.64 4.93 13.52
CA TRP A 295 9.62 6.04 13.56
C TRP A 295 9.00 7.42 13.76
N GLY A 296 7.66 7.50 13.74
CA GLY A 296 6.92 8.74 13.93
C GLY A 296 6.88 9.60 12.67
N GLU A 297 6.38 10.83 12.82
CA GLU A 297 6.32 11.81 11.74
C GLU A 297 7.64 12.57 11.63
N ASN A 298 8.23 12.58 10.44
CA ASN A 298 9.46 13.33 10.18
C ASN A 298 9.60 13.68 8.69
N TRP A 299 10.57 14.54 8.38
CA TRP A 299 11.00 14.85 7.02
C TRP A 299 11.94 13.80 6.47
N TYR A 300 11.60 13.26 5.29
CA TYR A 300 12.41 12.26 4.60
C TYR A 300 12.84 12.78 3.24
N ARG A 301 14.14 12.77 2.99
CA ARG A 301 14.71 13.00 1.66
C ARG A 301 14.29 11.89 0.71
N GLN A 302 13.66 12.25 -0.40
CA GLN A 302 13.27 11.34 -1.47
C GLN A 302 14.41 11.19 -2.49
N LYS A 303 14.23 10.29 -3.46
CA LYS A 303 15.14 10.14 -4.59
C LYS A 303 15.21 11.46 -5.36
N ASN A 304 16.40 11.85 -5.81
CA ASN A 304 16.52 13.02 -6.68
C ASN A 304 15.70 12.80 -7.96
N GLY A 305 14.98 13.83 -8.40
CA GLY A 305 14.03 13.76 -9.51
C GLY A 305 12.58 13.45 -9.10
N SER A 306 12.31 13.10 -7.83
CA SER A 306 10.93 12.91 -7.35
C SER A 306 10.17 14.25 -7.29
N THR A 307 8.90 14.23 -7.70
CA THR A 307 7.99 15.39 -7.67
C THR A 307 6.71 15.07 -6.91
N HIS A 308 6.05 16.10 -6.36
CA HIS A 308 4.72 15.93 -5.80
C HIS A 308 3.65 15.98 -6.89
N GLN A 309 2.81 14.96 -6.95
CA GLN A 309 1.86 14.73 -8.04
C GLN A 309 0.39 14.82 -7.59
N ASN A 310 0.13 15.04 -6.30
CA ASN A 310 -1.25 15.15 -5.83
C ASN A 310 -1.83 16.54 -6.13
N PRO A 311 -3.14 16.63 -6.39
CA PRO A 311 -3.82 17.91 -6.55
C PRO A 311 -3.69 18.80 -5.32
N ALA A 312 -3.47 20.10 -5.57
CA ALA A 312 -3.50 21.17 -4.58
C ALA A 312 -4.03 22.45 -5.24
N TYR A 313 -4.53 23.39 -4.43
CA TYR A 313 -4.78 24.74 -4.91
C TYR A 313 -3.45 25.41 -5.22
N ILE A 314 -3.37 26.20 -6.28
CA ILE A 314 -2.13 26.88 -6.66
C ILE A 314 -2.24 28.31 -6.17
N TYR A 315 -1.25 28.78 -5.40
CA TYR A 315 -1.16 30.20 -5.07
C TYR A 315 -0.76 30.97 -6.33
N THR A 316 -1.72 31.69 -6.92
CA THR A 316 -1.54 32.28 -8.27
C THR A 316 -0.91 33.67 -8.24
N ASN A 317 -0.97 34.39 -7.12
CA ASN A 317 -0.65 35.83 -7.07
C ASN A 317 0.81 36.17 -7.41
N ASN A 318 1.74 35.23 -7.26
CA ASN A 318 3.16 35.43 -7.56
C ASN A 318 3.66 34.65 -8.79
N LEU A 319 2.77 34.00 -9.57
CA LEU A 319 3.20 33.13 -10.66
C LEU A 319 3.91 33.90 -11.78
N ARG A 320 3.51 35.15 -12.08
CA ARG A 320 4.24 35.99 -13.04
C ARG A 320 5.64 36.40 -12.57
N GLU A 321 5.85 36.62 -11.27
CA GLU A 321 7.19 36.87 -10.73
C GLU A 321 8.09 35.63 -10.84
N VAL A 322 7.51 34.44 -10.63
CA VAL A 322 8.27 33.18 -10.64
C VAL A 322 8.56 32.69 -12.06
N PHE A 323 7.55 32.66 -12.93
CA PHE A 323 7.61 32.05 -14.26
C PHE A 323 7.62 33.05 -15.42
N GLY A 324 7.41 34.34 -15.17
CA GLY A 324 7.25 35.38 -16.20
C GLY A 324 5.81 35.51 -16.70
N GLU A 325 5.59 36.44 -17.63
CA GLU A 325 4.27 36.65 -18.26
C GLU A 325 3.86 35.50 -19.20
N SER A 326 4.84 34.72 -19.67
CA SER A 326 4.62 33.58 -20.53
C SER A 326 5.54 32.42 -20.14
N TYR A 327 4.93 31.29 -19.78
CA TYR A 327 5.60 30.02 -19.54
C TYR A 327 5.12 29.03 -20.59
N TYR A 328 5.97 28.61 -21.52
CA TYR A 328 5.61 27.79 -22.69
C TYR A 328 4.33 28.29 -23.38
N HIS A 329 4.33 29.58 -23.75
CA HIS A 329 3.24 30.26 -24.46
C HIS A 329 1.91 30.43 -23.69
N VAL A 330 1.88 30.19 -22.37
CA VAL A 330 0.71 30.43 -21.52
C VAL A 330 1.00 31.36 -20.34
N ASP A 331 0.00 32.16 -19.95
CA ASP A 331 0.04 32.91 -18.70
C ASP A 331 -0.53 32.04 -17.57
N LEU A 332 0.36 31.51 -16.73
CA LEU A 332 -0.02 30.65 -15.60
C LEU A 332 -0.87 31.39 -14.57
N GLN A 333 -0.59 32.67 -14.31
CA GLN A 333 -1.30 33.43 -13.30
C GLN A 333 -2.75 33.69 -13.71
N ALA A 334 -2.97 34.10 -14.97
CA ALA A 334 -4.30 34.35 -15.50
C ALA A 334 -5.08 33.05 -15.74
N GLY A 335 -4.43 32.04 -16.35
CA GLY A 335 -5.10 30.80 -16.73
C GLY A 335 -5.47 29.88 -15.56
N LEU A 336 -4.81 30.02 -14.41
CA LEU A 336 -5.10 29.23 -13.20
C LEU A 336 -6.07 29.89 -12.23
N GLN A 337 -6.56 31.11 -12.53
CA GLN A 337 -7.57 31.75 -11.68
C GLN A 337 -8.83 30.90 -11.65
N ASN A 338 -9.37 30.63 -10.46
CA ASN A 338 -10.58 29.84 -10.24
C ASN A 338 -10.55 28.36 -10.70
N THR A 339 -9.40 27.82 -11.11
CA THR A 339 -9.25 26.43 -11.59
C THR A 339 -9.58 25.36 -10.56
N GLY A 340 -9.43 25.67 -9.26
CA GLY A 340 -9.57 24.68 -8.19
C GLY A 340 -8.25 23.97 -7.90
N GLN A 341 -8.31 22.68 -7.58
CA GLN A 341 -7.12 21.88 -7.28
C GLN A 341 -6.60 21.17 -8.53
N LEU A 342 -5.29 21.16 -8.73
CA LEU A 342 -4.65 20.45 -9.83
C LEU A 342 -3.24 19.95 -9.45
N PRO A 343 -2.73 18.91 -10.11
CA PRO A 343 -1.38 18.41 -9.88
C PRO A 343 -0.35 19.34 -10.57
N PHE A 344 0.15 20.35 -9.83
CA PHE A 344 0.95 21.43 -10.42
C PHE A 344 2.23 20.97 -11.13
N SER A 345 3.02 20.10 -10.50
CA SER A 345 4.26 19.59 -11.10
C SER A 345 3.97 18.93 -12.46
N ARG A 346 2.87 18.18 -12.54
CA ARG A 346 2.44 17.53 -13.78
C ARG A 346 2.02 18.54 -14.83
N LEU A 347 1.32 19.60 -14.44
CA LEU A 347 0.98 20.67 -15.37
C LEU A 347 2.23 21.30 -15.99
N LEU A 348 3.24 21.61 -15.17
CA LEU A 348 4.51 22.17 -15.66
C LEU A 348 5.19 21.18 -16.62
N ASP A 349 5.33 19.92 -16.21
CA ASP A 349 5.92 18.85 -17.03
C ASP A 349 5.15 18.69 -18.38
N ASN A 350 3.82 18.75 -18.34
CA ASN A 350 2.98 18.61 -19.54
C ASN A 350 3.11 19.81 -20.48
N LEU A 351 3.16 21.04 -19.96
CA LEU A 351 3.33 22.23 -20.79
C LEU A 351 4.69 22.25 -21.50
N GLU A 352 5.73 21.72 -20.86
CA GLU A 352 7.05 21.58 -21.47
C GLU A 352 7.10 20.49 -22.54
N ASN A 353 6.44 19.35 -22.31
CA ASN A 353 6.67 18.13 -23.11
C ASN A 353 5.52 17.77 -24.07
N ILE A 354 4.33 18.36 -23.93
CA ILE A 354 3.11 17.95 -24.63
C ILE A 354 2.42 19.17 -25.26
N PRO A 355 2.52 19.38 -26.60
CA PRO A 355 1.88 20.52 -27.27
C PRO A 355 0.37 20.63 -27.04
N ALA A 356 -0.33 19.50 -26.91
CA ALA A 356 -1.77 19.48 -26.61
C ALA A 356 -2.11 20.08 -25.24
N ALA A 357 -1.19 20.05 -24.27
CA ALA A 357 -1.41 20.63 -22.94
C ALA A 357 -1.51 22.16 -23.00
N GLU A 358 -0.67 22.81 -23.80
CA GLU A 358 -0.74 24.25 -24.07
C GLU A 358 -2.11 24.63 -24.65
N TYR A 359 -2.56 23.89 -25.65
CA TYR A 359 -3.85 24.11 -26.31
C TYR A 359 -5.03 23.96 -25.33
N LEU A 360 -5.06 22.88 -24.54
CA LEU A 360 -6.08 22.65 -23.53
C LEU A 360 -6.07 23.75 -22.45
N PHE A 361 -4.89 24.18 -22.03
CA PHE A 361 -4.74 25.27 -21.06
C PHE A 361 -5.32 26.58 -21.61
N LYS A 362 -4.97 26.96 -22.85
CA LYS A 362 -5.52 28.15 -23.52
C LYS A 362 -7.04 28.12 -23.70
N MET A 363 -7.62 26.92 -23.76
CA MET A 363 -9.08 26.73 -23.77
C MET A 363 -9.74 26.81 -22.38
N GLY A 364 -8.98 27.01 -21.30
CA GLY A 364 -9.49 26.99 -19.93
C GLY A 364 -9.69 25.59 -19.35
N LEU A 365 -9.19 24.54 -20.01
CA LEU A 365 -9.34 23.12 -19.62
C LEU A 365 -8.14 22.65 -18.79
N THR A 366 -7.86 23.40 -17.74
CA THR A 366 -6.64 23.26 -16.92
C THR A 366 -6.53 21.92 -16.19
N ALA A 367 -7.65 21.31 -15.78
CA ALA A 367 -7.63 19.96 -15.19
C ALA A 367 -7.18 18.89 -16.19
N LEU A 368 -7.59 19.01 -17.46
CA LEU A 368 -7.17 18.12 -18.55
C LEU A 368 -5.73 18.41 -18.98
N ALA A 369 -5.33 19.68 -19.02
CA ALA A 369 -3.94 20.06 -19.29
C ALA A 369 -2.97 19.48 -18.25
N ALA A 370 -3.40 19.34 -17.00
CA ALA A 370 -2.63 18.76 -15.90
C ALA A 370 -2.76 17.22 -15.77
N ALA A 371 -3.48 16.54 -16.67
CA ALA A 371 -3.76 15.10 -16.57
C ALA A 371 -2.55 14.23 -16.94
N TYR A 372 -2.54 12.96 -16.48
CA TYR A 372 -1.56 11.98 -16.97
C TYR A 372 -1.97 11.50 -18.37
N MET A 373 -1.22 11.91 -19.38
CA MET A 373 -1.53 11.67 -20.80
C MET A 373 -0.95 10.35 -21.34
N GLY A 374 -0.29 9.54 -20.50
CA GLY A 374 0.66 8.51 -20.91
C GLY A 374 0.13 7.31 -21.71
N GLU A 375 -1.18 7.16 -21.91
CA GLU A 375 -1.75 6.05 -22.71
C GLU A 375 -2.80 6.52 -23.73
N GLU A 376 -3.31 7.74 -23.63
CA GLU A 376 -4.32 8.27 -24.54
C GLU A 376 -3.62 9.16 -25.57
N LYS A 377 -3.53 8.70 -26.82
CA LYS A 377 -3.15 9.56 -27.95
C LYS A 377 -4.23 10.62 -28.12
N LEU A 378 -4.12 11.73 -27.39
CA LEU A 378 -4.79 12.97 -27.79
C LEU A 378 -4.41 13.24 -29.25
N GLY A 379 -5.37 13.66 -30.07
CA GLY A 379 -5.10 13.98 -31.45
C GLY A 379 -3.93 14.94 -31.55
N GLN A 380 -2.99 14.68 -32.47
CA GLN A 380 -1.85 15.56 -32.73
C GLN A 380 -2.26 16.85 -33.48
N LYS A 381 -3.54 16.98 -33.84
CA LYS A 381 -4.08 18.11 -34.60
C LYS A 381 -4.65 19.16 -33.66
N ALA A 382 -4.56 20.43 -34.07
CA ALA A 382 -5.22 21.53 -33.38
C ALA A 382 -6.74 21.41 -33.53
N GLY A 383 -7.48 21.55 -32.42
CA GLY A 383 -8.94 21.49 -32.41
C GLY A 383 -9.50 20.73 -31.20
N PHE A 384 -10.59 21.24 -30.58
CA PHE A 384 -11.15 20.61 -29.37
C PHE A 384 -11.63 19.18 -29.64
N ALA A 385 -12.29 18.96 -30.78
CA ALA A 385 -12.84 17.67 -31.14
C ALA A 385 -11.76 16.68 -31.56
N GLU A 386 -10.71 17.16 -32.21
CA GLU A 386 -9.55 16.40 -32.65
C GLU A 386 -8.71 15.95 -31.46
N VAL A 387 -8.48 16.84 -30.49
CA VAL A 387 -7.71 16.55 -29.29
C VAL A 387 -8.47 15.59 -28.38
N LEU A 388 -9.74 15.90 -28.04
CA LEU A 388 -10.50 15.17 -27.02
C LEU A 388 -11.42 14.07 -27.58
N GLY A 389 -11.62 13.99 -28.90
CA GLY A 389 -12.50 13.00 -29.52
C GLY A 389 -13.99 13.17 -29.16
N VAL A 390 -14.42 14.39 -28.81
CA VAL A 390 -15.81 14.72 -28.45
C VAL A 390 -16.28 15.98 -29.17
N SER A 391 -17.60 16.12 -29.39
CA SER A 391 -18.18 17.29 -30.07
C SER A 391 -17.82 18.61 -29.40
N LYS A 392 -17.50 19.64 -30.19
CA LYS A 392 -17.23 21.02 -29.73
C LYS A 392 -18.40 21.63 -28.95
N GLN A 393 -19.62 21.10 -29.10
CA GLN A 393 -20.78 21.51 -28.30
C GLN A 393 -20.56 21.31 -26.78
N TYR A 394 -19.64 20.42 -26.38
CA TYR A 394 -19.29 20.23 -24.98
C TYR A 394 -18.37 21.31 -24.40
N LEU A 395 -17.71 22.12 -25.23
CA LEU A 395 -16.70 23.09 -24.77
C LEU A 395 -17.21 24.04 -23.66
N PRO A 396 -18.40 24.67 -23.77
CA PRO A 396 -18.90 25.55 -22.70
C PRO A 396 -19.09 24.82 -21.36
N MET A 397 -19.63 23.60 -21.41
CA MET A 397 -19.79 22.74 -20.24
C MET A 397 -18.42 22.36 -19.66
N TYR A 398 -17.46 22.05 -20.53
CA TYR A 398 -16.10 21.64 -20.15
C TYR A 398 -15.35 22.76 -19.41
N GLN A 399 -15.47 24.00 -19.91
CA GLN A 399 -14.90 25.19 -19.27
C GLN A 399 -15.58 25.51 -17.95
N LYS A 400 -16.92 25.57 -17.93
CA LYS A 400 -17.72 25.91 -16.76
C LYS A 400 -17.45 24.99 -15.57
N PHE A 401 -17.25 23.70 -15.84
CA PHE A 401 -17.08 22.68 -14.80
C PHE A 401 -15.64 22.21 -14.62
N ASN A 402 -14.68 22.74 -15.41
CA ASN A 402 -13.29 22.31 -15.49
C ASN A 402 -13.17 20.78 -15.45
N ILE A 403 -13.70 20.12 -16.48
CA ILE A 403 -13.90 18.66 -16.53
C ILE A 403 -12.59 17.91 -16.22
N GLU A 404 -12.69 16.94 -15.32
CA GLU A 404 -11.56 16.11 -14.91
C GLU A 404 -11.35 14.92 -15.86
N PRO A 405 -10.16 14.27 -15.85
CA PRO A 405 -9.85 13.20 -16.80
C PRO A 405 -10.83 12.02 -16.77
N LEU A 406 -11.23 11.56 -15.58
CA LEU A 406 -12.21 10.47 -15.45
C LEU A 406 -13.57 10.84 -16.06
N GLU A 407 -14.00 12.08 -15.81
CA GLU A 407 -15.27 12.60 -16.31
C GLU A 407 -15.24 12.72 -17.84
N HIS A 408 -14.12 13.18 -18.41
CA HIS A 408 -13.91 13.21 -19.85
C HIS A 408 -14.02 11.80 -20.45
N LYS A 409 -13.34 10.80 -19.87
CA LYS A 409 -13.40 9.40 -20.34
C LYS A 409 -14.83 8.87 -20.35
N ILE A 410 -15.61 9.20 -19.34
CA ILE A 410 -17.01 8.76 -19.22
C ILE A 410 -17.92 9.48 -20.22
N ILE A 411 -17.72 10.78 -20.45
CA ILE A 411 -18.43 11.52 -21.49
C ILE A 411 -18.11 10.93 -22.87
N ARG A 412 -16.83 10.61 -23.13
CA ARG A 412 -16.38 10.00 -24.39
C ARG A 412 -16.91 8.57 -24.59
N ALA A 413 -17.01 7.79 -23.51
CA ALA A 413 -17.60 6.44 -23.55
C ALA A 413 -19.13 6.49 -23.72
N SER A 414 -19.77 7.63 -23.46
CA SER A 414 -21.21 7.77 -23.61
C SER A 414 -21.62 7.75 -25.08
N ARG A 415 -22.56 6.87 -25.43
CA ARG A 415 -23.20 6.83 -26.75
C ARG A 415 -24.33 7.85 -26.91
N THR A 416 -24.63 8.63 -25.86
CA THR A 416 -25.74 9.57 -25.81
C THR A 416 -25.28 10.95 -25.35
N TRP A 417 -26.02 12.00 -25.69
CA TRP A 417 -25.71 13.35 -25.23
C TRP A 417 -25.70 13.45 -23.69
N VAL A 418 -24.65 14.06 -23.14
CA VAL A 418 -24.50 14.34 -21.71
C VAL A 418 -24.90 15.78 -21.43
N SER A 419 -26.12 15.98 -20.94
CA SER A 419 -26.58 17.31 -20.52
C SER A 419 -25.94 17.76 -19.20
N GLU A 420 -25.78 19.07 -18.99
CA GLU A 420 -25.23 19.62 -17.74
C GLU A 420 -25.97 19.11 -16.49
N LYS A 421 -27.30 18.98 -16.56
CA LYS A 421 -28.14 18.46 -15.47
C LYS A 421 -27.77 17.03 -15.09
N ASN A 422 -27.59 16.16 -16.08
CA ASN A 422 -27.24 14.76 -15.83
C ASN A 422 -25.78 14.63 -15.41
N PHE A 423 -24.90 15.47 -15.98
CA PHE A 423 -23.50 15.55 -15.59
C PHE A 423 -23.34 15.93 -14.10
N LEU A 424 -24.09 16.92 -13.62
CA LEU A 424 -24.06 17.31 -12.20
C LEU A 424 -24.54 16.20 -11.26
N LYS A 425 -25.56 15.43 -11.66
CA LYS A 425 -25.98 14.22 -10.92
C LYS A 425 -24.86 13.21 -10.84
N PHE A 426 -24.23 12.94 -11.99
CA PHE A 426 -23.10 12.03 -12.08
C PHE A 426 -21.93 12.49 -11.19
N ARG A 427 -21.53 13.76 -11.25
CA ARG A 427 -20.48 14.34 -10.39
C ARG A 427 -20.83 14.23 -8.90
N ALA A 428 -22.11 14.40 -8.53
CA ALA A 428 -22.58 14.22 -7.16
C ALA A 428 -22.55 12.76 -6.67
N LEU A 429 -22.48 11.78 -7.58
CA LEU A 429 -22.22 10.39 -7.20
C LEU A 429 -20.78 10.20 -6.70
N ALA A 430 -19.85 11.08 -7.09
CA ALA A 430 -18.43 11.07 -6.74
C ALA A 430 -17.74 9.73 -7.12
N PRO A 431 -17.65 9.42 -8.42
CA PRO A 431 -17.00 8.21 -8.92
C PRO A 431 -15.50 8.23 -8.64
N ASP A 432 -14.94 7.05 -8.40
CA ASP A 432 -13.50 6.85 -8.29
C ASP A 432 -12.91 6.36 -9.63
N PRO A 433 -11.61 6.59 -9.93
CA PRO A 433 -10.97 6.01 -11.12
C PRO A 433 -11.20 4.51 -11.34
N TRP A 434 -11.32 3.70 -10.27
CA TRP A 434 -11.61 2.25 -10.37
C TRP A 434 -13.02 1.96 -10.93
N ASP A 435 -13.94 2.92 -10.86
CA ASP A 435 -15.31 2.77 -11.34
C ASP A 435 -15.43 2.82 -12.87
N TYR A 436 -14.41 3.33 -13.56
CA TYR A 436 -14.45 3.57 -15.01
C TYR A 436 -14.90 2.34 -15.79
N GLY A 437 -14.32 1.16 -15.52
CA GLY A 437 -14.64 -0.06 -16.25
C GLY A 437 -16.10 -0.48 -16.09
N TYR A 438 -16.64 -0.36 -14.87
CA TYR A 438 -18.06 -0.63 -14.61
C TYR A 438 -18.96 0.37 -15.34
N ILE A 439 -18.68 1.66 -15.19
CA ILE A 439 -19.48 2.74 -15.78
C ILE A 439 -19.48 2.63 -17.30
N ALA A 440 -18.32 2.46 -17.93
CA ALA A 440 -18.21 2.30 -19.38
C ALA A 440 -19.01 1.09 -19.87
N GLY A 441 -18.88 -0.08 -19.24
CA GLY A 441 -19.65 -1.29 -19.60
C GLY A 441 -21.16 -1.11 -19.43
N TYR A 442 -21.60 -0.28 -18.49
CA TYR A 442 -23.02 0.07 -18.34
C TYR A 442 -23.50 1.04 -19.41
N LEU A 443 -22.70 2.04 -19.78
CA LEU A 443 -23.02 3.00 -20.83
C LEU A 443 -23.09 2.38 -22.24
N GLU A 444 -22.56 1.17 -22.43
CA GLU A 444 -22.79 0.38 -23.63
C GLU A 444 -24.24 -0.15 -23.72
N LYS A 445 -24.87 -0.40 -22.57
CA LYS A 445 -26.19 -1.05 -22.44
C LYS A 445 -27.31 -0.08 -22.05
N MET A 446 -26.99 1.14 -21.61
CA MET A 446 -27.98 2.15 -21.22
C MET A 446 -27.51 3.58 -21.53
N SER A 447 -28.46 4.52 -21.64
CA SER A 447 -28.14 5.94 -21.81
C SER A 447 -27.50 6.54 -20.55
N PHE A 448 -26.70 7.60 -20.73
CA PHE A 448 -26.09 8.32 -19.61
C PHE A 448 -27.12 8.89 -18.64
N GLU A 449 -28.24 9.41 -19.17
CA GLU A 449 -29.34 9.90 -18.34
C GLU A 449 -29.90 8.80 -17.43
N ARG A 450 -30.11 7.60 -17.98
CA ARG A 450 -30.63 6.48 -17.19
C ARG A 450 -29.63 6.08 -16.11
N PHE A 451 -28.35 5.98 -16.47
CA PHE A 451 -27.28 5.70 -15.51
C PHE A 451 -27.28 6.71 -14.35
N ALA A 452 -27.18 8.00 -14.68
CA ALA A 452 -27.11 9.07 -13.68
C ALA A 452 -28.36 9.08 -12.77
N ASN A 453 -29.55 8.96 -13.34
CA ASN A 453 -30.80 8.94 -12.58
C ASN A 453 -30.92 7.69 -11.70
N TYR A 454 -30.56 6.52 -12.23
CA TYR A 454 -30.70 5.26 -11.54
C TYR A 454 -29.77 5.20 -10.33
N PHE A 455 -28.47 5.45 -10.50
CA PHE A 455 -27.52 5.39 -9.39
C PHE A 455 -27.67 6.54 -8.39
N THR A 456 -28.24 7.68 -8.80
CA THR A 456 -28.66 8.73 -7.84
C THR A 456 -29.75 8.21 -6.91
N LYS A 457 -30.78 7.55 -7.45
CA LYS A 457 -31.84 6.94 -6.64
C LYS A 457 -31.30 5.83 -5.73
N GLN A 458 -30.37 5.00 -6.20
CA GLN A 458 -29.77 3.95 -5.38
C GLN A 458 -28.98 4.53 -4.21
N LYS A 459 -28.24 5.63 -4.43
CA LYS A 459 -27.55 6.36 -3.37
C LYS A 459 -28.52 6.96 -2.35
N GLU A 460 -29.65 7.50 -2.80
CA GLU A 460 -30.71 8.00 -1.91
C GLU A 460 -31.35 6.89 -1.06
N LEU A 461 -31.54 5.70 -1.62
CA LEU A 461 -32.13 4.54 -0.93
C LEU A 461 -31.17 3.89 0.08
N ASN A 462 -29.90 3.69 -0.30
CA ASN A 462 -28.94 2.91 0.50
C ASN A 462 -28.02 3.79 1.37
N GLY A 463 -28.18 5.12 1.31
CA GLY A 463 -27.52 6.07 2.21
C GLY A 463 -26.01 6.19 1.98
N LYS A 464 -25.21 5.85 2.99
CA LYS A 464 -23.75 6.13 3.05
C LYS A 464 -22.88 5.25 2.15
N GLN A 465 -23.46 4.33 1.39
CA GLN A 465 -22.70 3.48 0.48
C GLN A 465 -22.05 4.32 -0.63
N ASN A 466 -20.80 4.01 -0.98
CA ASN A 466 -20.13 4.65 -2.10
C ASN A 466 -20.67 4.12 -3.44
N LEU A 467 -20.43 4.87 -4.52
CA LEU A 467 -20.90 4.48 -5.86
C LEU A 467 -20.30 3.13 -6.28
N HIS A 468 -19.01 2.92 -6.03
CA HIS A 468 -18.28 1.69 -6.34
C HIS A 468 -19.02 0.44 -5.88
N TYR A 469 -19.45 0.41 -4.62
CA TYR A 469 -20.19 -0.73 -4.06
C TYR A 469 -21.52 -0.97 -4.78
N SER A 470 -22.25 0.10 -5.12
CA SER A 470 -23.50 -0.02 -5.87
C SER A 470 -23.29 -0.53 -7.30
N LEU A 471 -22.19 -0.12 -7.96
CA LEU A 471 -21.79 -0.62 -9.27
C LEU A 471 -21.43 -2.11 -9.19
N MET A 472 -20.60 -2.51 -8.21
CA MET A 472 -20.25 -3.92 -8.00
C MET A 472 -21.48 -4.79 -7.76
N LEU A 473 -22.35 -4.43 -6.81
CA LEU A 473 -23.57 -5.18 -6.52
C LEU A 473 -24.47 -5.31 -7.75
N TYR A 474 -24.56 -4.27 -8.58
CA TYR A 474 -25.35 -4.31 -9.79
C TYR A 474 -24.76 -5.28 -10.81
N ARG A 475 -23.43 -5.29 -10.97
CA ARG A 475 -22.74 -6.27 -11.81
C ARG A 475 -23.01 -7.69 -11.30
N ASP A 476 -22.80 -7.94 -10.02
CA ASP A 476 -22.97 -9.26 -9.42
C ASP A 476 -24.41 -9.74 -9.59
N TYR A 477 -25.39 -8.87 -9.40
CA TYR A 477 -26.79 -9.16 -9.68
C TYR A 477 -27.02 -9.56 -11.14
N LEU A 478 -26.49 -8.81 -12.10
CA LEU A 478 -26.64 -9.11 -13.53
C LEU A 478 -25.96 -10.45 -13.89
N ASP A 479 -24.74 -10.67 -13.41
CA ASP A 479 -23.95 -11.86 -13.69
C ASP A 479 -24.60 -13.11 -13.07
N MET A 480 -25.12 -13.02 -11.83
CA MET A 480 -25.90 -14.09 -11.21
C MET A 480 -27.23 -14.34 -11.93
N SER A 481 -27.90 -13.28 -12.40
CA SER A 481 -29.17 -13.41 -13.15
C SER A 481 -28.94 -14.11 -14.48
N ASP A 482 -27.86 -13.78 -15.19
CA ASP A 482 -27.47 -14.42 -16.44
C ASP A 482 -27.12 -15.90 -16.21
N ALA A 483 -26.33 -16.20 -15.18
CA ALA A 483 -25.97 -17.57 -14.83
C ALA A 483 -27.18 -18.44 -14.43
N LEU A 484 -28.19 -17.84 -13.78
CA LEU A 484 -29.45 -18.49 -13.45
C LEU A 484 -30.47 -18.47 -14.60
N LYS A 485 -30.11 -17.88 -15.76
CA LYS A 485 -30.98 -17.72 -16.93
C LYS A 485 -32.31 -17.02 -16.60
N VAL A 486 -32.27 -16.03 -15.71
CA VAL A 486 -33.42 -15.18 -15.39
C VAL A 486 -33.80 -14.38 -16.63
N ASP A 487 -35.09 -14.28 -16.93
CA ASP A 487 -35.55 -13.46 -18.06
C ASP A 487 -35.33 -11.96 -17.80
N MET A 488 -34.36 -11.38 -18.51
CA MET A 488 -33.97 -9.97 -18.43
C MET A 488 -34.75 -9.06 -19.39
N SER A 489 -35.80 -9.57 -20.05
CA SER A 489 -36.65 -8.80 -20.98
C SER A 489 -37.34 -7.63 -20.27
N HIS A 490 -37.82 -7.85 -19.05
CA HIS A 490 -38.54 -6.87 -18.26
C HIS A 490 -37.63 -5.81 -17.63
N LYS A 491 -38.03 -4.54 -17.74
CA LYS A 491 -37.28 -3.39 -17.22
C LYS A 491 -37.04 -3.47 -15.71
N SER A 492 -38.02 -3.94 -14.93
CA SER A 492 -37.91 -4.10 -13.48
C SER A 492 -36.89 -5.14 -13.05
N VAL A 493 -36.64 -6.15 -13.90
CA VAL A 493 -35.60 -7.16 -13.68
C VAL A 493 -34.24 -6.58 -14.09
N ARG A 494 -34.15 -5.91 -15.24
CA ARG A 494 -32.89 -5.28 -15.68
C ARG A 494 -32.45 -4.13 -14.79
N PHE A 495 -33.38 -3.37 -14.23
CA PHE A 495 -33.15 -2.20 -13.39
C PHE A 495 -34.01 -2.31 -12.12
N PRO A 496 -33.62 -3.18 -11.16
CA PRO A 496 -34.37 -3.34 -9.92
C PRO A 496 -34.50 -2.02 -9.16
N SER A 497 -35.64 -1.79 -8.51
CA SER A 497 -35.86 -0.57 -7.73
C SER A 497 -34.85 -0.42 -6.59
N ASN A 498 -34.43 -1.53 -5.98
CA ASN A 498 -33.35 -1.61 -5.00
C ASN A 498 -32.38 -2.74 -5.40
N ILE A 499 -31.15 -2.36 -5.79
CA ILE A 499 -30.12 -3.32 -6.24
C ILE A 499 -29.73 -4.28 -5.12
N GLN A 500 -29.58 -3.77 -3.89
CA GLN A 500 -29.14 -4.58 -2.76
C GLN A 500 -30.17 -5.67 -2.45
N ALA A 501 -31.46 -5.30 -2.39
CA ALA A 501 -32.53 -6.27 -2.16
C ALA A 501 -32.60 -7.34 -3.27
N ALA A 502 -32.44 -6.94 -4.53
CA ALA A 502 -32.47 -7.87 -5.67
C ALA A 502 -31.25 -8.81 -5.67
N HIS A 503 -30.07 -8.29 -5.34
CA HIS A 503 -28.85 -9.08 -5.15
C HIS A 503 -29.03 -10.10 -4.02
N ASP A 504 -29.50 -9.67 -2.85
CA ASP A 504 -29.68 -10.53 -1.68
C ASP A 504 -30.74 -11.62 -1.91
N GLN A 505 -31.75 -11.33 -2.76
CA GLN A 505 -32.77 -12.31 -3.13
C GLN A 505 -32.24 -13.40 -4.06
N ILE A 506 -31.36 -13.05 -5.01
CA ILE A 506 -30.86 -14.00 -6.03
C ILE A 506 -29.66 -14.81 -5.53
N LEU A 507 -28.84 -14.23 -4.65
CA LEU A 507 -27.61 -14.83 -4.14
C LEU A 507 -27.80 -16.24 -3.55
N PRO A 508 -28.80 -16.54 -2.70
CA PRO A 508 -29.01 -17.89 -2.18
C PRO A 508 -29.30 -18.92 -3.28
N ARG A 509 -30.09 -18.53 -4.30
CA ARG A 509 -30.42 -19.41 -5.44
C ARG A 509 -29.19 -19.69 -6.30
N PHE A 510 -28.39 -18.66 -6.54
CA PHE A 510 -27.12 -18.79 -7.26
C PHE A 510 -26.15 -19.72 -6.53
N ASN A 511 -26.00 -19.55 -5.21
CA ASN A 511 -25.17 -20.42 -4.39
C ASN A 511 -25.67 -21.87 -4.39
N GLN A 512 -26.98 -22.11 -4.32
CA GLN A 512 -27.56 -23.45 -4.42
C GLN A 512 -27.24 -24.11 -5.77
N MET A 513 -27.40 -23.41 -6.90
CA MET A 513 -27.04 -23.93 -8.21
C MET A 513 -25.54 -24.21 -8.31
N LYS A 514 -24.71 -23.26 -7.84
CA LYS A 514 -23.25 -23.42 -7.85
C LYS A 514 -22.81 -24.64 -7.04
N HIS A 515 -23.37 -24.83 -5.85
CA HIS A 515 -23.13 -26.03 -5.05
C HIS A 515 -23.56 -27.31 -5.76
N LYS A 516 -24.71 -27.32 -6.47
CA LYS A 516 -25.12 -28.49 -7.27
C LYS A 516 -24.12 -28.84 -8.37
N VAL A 517 -23.64 -27.84 -9.11
CA VAL A 517 -22.64 -28.05 -10.18
C VAL A 517 -21.30 -28.52 -9.60
N GLU A 518 -20.87 -27.95 -8.47
CA GLU A 518 -19.68 -28.39 -7.75
C GLU A 518 -19.86 -29.80 -7.16
N ASP A 519 -21.04 -30.13 -6.65
CA ASP A 519 -21.43 -31.44 -6.12
C ASP A 519 -21.40 -32.51 -7.22
N GLU A 520 -21.92 -32.23 -8.41
CA GLU A 520 -21.85 -33.16 -9.56
C GLU A 520 -20.40 -33.44 -9.97
N LYS A 521 -19.57 -32.38 -10.07
CA LYS A 521 -18.14 -32.53 -10.37
C LYS A 521 -17.41 -33.32 -9.28
N PHE A 522 -17.70 -33.02 -8.03
CA PHE A 522 -17.11 -33.68 -6.88
C PHE A 522 -17.49 -35.16 -6.87
N LYS A 523 -18.78 -35.47 -7.04
CA LYS A 523 -19.31 -36.83 -7.11
C LYS A 523 -18.62 -37.66 -8.20
N LEU A 524 -18.51 -37.13 -9.42
CA LEU A 524 -17.83 -37.81 -10.53
C LEU A 524 -16.34 -38.06 -10.26
N ALA A 525 -15.67 -37.12 -9.58
CA ALA A 525 -14.27 -37.27 -9.22
C ALA A 525 -14.08 -38.34 -8.12
N VAL A 526 -14.92 -38.31 -7.09
CA VAL A 526 -14.78 -39.23 -5.95
C VAL A 526 -15.29 -40.64 -6.23
N GLU A 527 -16.27 -40.84 -7.11
CA GLU A 527 -16.70 -42.18 -7.55
C GLU A 527 -15.52 -43.00 -8.09
N LYS A 528 -14.63 -42.37 -8.88
CA LYS A 528 -13.40 -43.01 -9.36
C LYS A 528 -12.38 -43.23 -8.25
N LEU A 529 -12.24 -42.26 -7.35
CA LEU A 529 -11.26 -42.34 -6.25
C LEU A 529 -11.63 -43.38 -5.20
N TYR A 530 -12.92 -43.56 -4.91
CA TYR A 530 -13.42 -44.52 -3.93
C TYR A 530 -13.59 -45.93 -4.51
N SER A 531 -13.50 -46.09 -5.83
CA SER A 531 -13.51 -47.41 -6.48
C SER A 531 -12.44 -48.31 -5.86
N GLY A 532 -12.87 -49.43 -5.26
CA GLY A 532 -12.01 -50.39 -4.56
C GLY A 532 -11.74 -50.09 -3.07
N MET A 533 -12.18 -48.94 -2.53
CA MET A 533 -12.21 -48.71 -1.09
C MET A 533 -13.46 -49.37 -0.50
N LYS A 534 -13.29 -50.09 0.61
CA LYS A 534 -14.41 -50.71 1.35
C LYS A 534 -14.78 -49.85 2.54
N ASP A 535 -16.05 -49.92 2.93
CA ASP A 535 -16.52 -49.35 4.20
C ASP A 535 -15.67 -49.90 5.35
N TYR A 536 -15.28 -49.00 6.27
CA TYR A 536 -14.43 -49.34 7.40
C TYR A 536 -15.14 -49.01 8.70
N ALA A 537 -15.47 -50.05 9.47
CA ALA A 537 -16.03 -49.95 10.80
C ALA A 537 -15.31 -50.92 11.73
N LYS A 538 -14.95 -50.46 12.94
CA LYS A 538 -14.28 -51.28 13.93
C LYS A 538 -14.54 -50.74 15.34
N GLY A 539 -15.07 -51.59 16.21
CA GLY A 539 -15.52 -51.19 17.54
C GLY A 539 -16.63 -50.14 17.45
N ASP A 540 -16.50 -49.07 18.22
CA ASP A 540 -17.51 -47.99 18.29
C ASP A 540 -17.40 -46.94 17.17
N TYR A 541 -16.49 -47.12 16.20
CA TYR A 541 -16.16 -46.12 15.19
C TYR A 541 -16.30 -46.64 13.75
N CYS A 542 -16.70 -45.75 12.85
CA CYS A 542 -16.72 -45.99 11.40
C CYS A 542 -16.18 -44.78 10.61
N ILE A 543 -15.82 -45.03 9.35
CA ILE A 543 -15.41 -44.00 8.38
C ILE A 543 -16.53 -43.73 7.41
N VAL A 544 -16.85 -42.45 7.21
CA VAL A 544 -17.74 -41.96 6.16
C VAL A 544 -16.93 -41.13 5.17
N PHE A 545 -17.13 -41.42 3.88
CA PHE A 545 -16.50 -40.70 2.78
C PHE A 545 -17.37 -39.49 2.40
N PRO A 546 -16.80 -38.29 2.19
CA PRO A 546 -17.57 -37.18 1.63
C PRO A 546 -17.97 -37.53 0.19
N ALA A 547 -19.26 -37.48 -0.11
CA ALA A 547 -19.79 -37.82 -1.44
C ALA A 547 -20.01 -36.57 -2.30
N LEU A 548 -20.25 -35.42 -1.65
CA LEU A 548 -20.56 -34.14 -2.27
C LEU A 548 -19.63 -33.04 -1.74
N ARG A 549 -19.47 -31.96 -2.52
CA ARG A 549 -18.74 -30.76 -2.10
C ARG A 549 -19.44 -30.12 -0.89
N SER A 550 -20.77 -30.16 -0.87
CA SER A 550 -21.62 -29.69 0.22
C SER A 550 -21.42 -30.46 1.53
N ASP A 551 -20.99 -31.72 1.51
CA ASP A 551 -20.65 -32.49 2.72
C ASP A 551 -19.47 -31.86 3.45
N LEU A 552 -18.41 -31.47 2.72
CA LEU A 552 -17.24 -30.80 3.29
C LEU A 552 -17.59 -29.43 3.88
N ILE A 553 -18.50 -28.68 3.23
CA ILE A 553 -18.99 -27.38 3.73
C ILE A 553 -19.75 -27.56 5.03
N THR A 554 -20.71 -28.49 5.03
CA THR A 554 -21.58 -28.79 6.17
C THR A 554 -20.76 -29.31 7.36
N GLU A 555 -19.78 -30.17 7.10
CA GLU A 555 -18.86 -30.68 8.13
C GLU A 555 -18.04 -29.56 8.75
N GLY A 556 -17.45 -28.69 7.93
CA GLY A 556 -16.64 -27.57 8.40
C GLY A 556 -17.45 -26.55 9.22
N GLN A 557 -18.70 -26.28 8.82
CA GLN A 557 -19.61 -25.43 9.57
C GLN A 557 -20.03 -26.08 10.90
N SER A 558 -20.38 -27.36 10.89
CA SER A 558 -20.84 -28.09 12.07
C SER A 558 -19.76 -28.24 13.13
N LEU A 559 -18.52 -28.53 12.73
CA LEU A 559 -17.39 -28.70 13.63
C LEU A 559 -16.57 -27.41 13.84
N LYS A 560 -17.00 -26.27 13.24
CA LYS A 560 -16.33 -24.96 13.31
C LYS A 560 -14.83 -25.03 12.95
N HIS A 561 -14.50 -25.71 11.86
CA HIS A 561 -13.13 -25.82 11.36
C HIS A 561 -13.08 -25.82 9.81
N CYS A 562 -11.92 -25.51 9.25
CA CYS A 562 -11.78 -25.06 7.85
C CYS A 562 -11.85 -26.14 6.74
N VAL A 563 -12.32 -27.37 7.01
CA VAL A 563 -12.37 -28.45 6.00
C VAL A 563 -13.29 -28.15 4.80
N GLY A 564 -14.20 -27.18 4.92
CA GLY A 564 -15.08 -26.74 3.83
C GLY A 564 -14.40 -25.83 2.79
N GLY A 565 -13.12 -25.51 2.94
CA GLY A 565 -12.37 -24.64 2.02
C GLY A 565 -12.13 -25.27 0.64
N GLN A 566 -12.00 -24.44 -0.40
CA GLN A 566 -11.86 -24.92 -1.78
C GLN A 566 -10.61 -25.80 -1.99
N ARG A 567 -9.48 -25.42 -1.39
CA ARG A 567 -8.22 -26.20 -1.44
C ARG A 567 -8.40 -27.64 -0.98
N TYR A 568 -9.20 -27.85 0.07
CA TYR A 568 -9.47 -29.18 0.60
C TYR A 568 -10.30 -30.02 -0.35
N ALA A 569 -11.32 -29.41 -0.98
CA ALA A 569 -12.11 -30.08 -2.00
C ALA A 569 -11.26 -30.42 -3.23
N ASP A 570 -10.42 -29.51 -3.70
CA ASP A 570 -9.56 -29.73 -4.87
C ASP A 570 -8.53 -30.85 -4.64
N ASN A 571 -7.87 -30.84 -3.47
CA ASN A 571 -6.92 -31.90 -3.10
C ASN A 571 -7.60 -33.25 -2.93
N HIS A 572 -8.82 -33.25 -2.37
CA HIS A 572 -9.62 -34.45 -2.22
C HIS A 572 -10.00 -35.03 -3.59
N MET A 573 -10.52 -34.20 -4.51
CA MET A 573 -10.87 -34.61 -5.87
C MET A 573 -9.64 -35.05 -6.69
N ALA A 574 -8.46 -34.52 -6.39
CA ALA A 574 -7.20 -34.93 -7.01
C ALA A 574 -6.63 -36.23 -6.41
N GLY A 575 -7.16 -36.71 -5.28
CA GLY A 575 -6.65 -37.87 -4.55
C GLY A 575 -5.27 -37.67 -3.92
N THR A 576 -4.80 -36.42 -3.78
CA THR A 576 -3.47 -36.11 -3.20
C THR A 576 -3.53 -36.03 -1.67
N GLN A 577 -4.48 -35.25 -1.15
CA GLN A 577 -4.79 -35.16 0.27
C GLN A 577 -6.28 -35.38 0.45
N MET A 578 -6.64 -36.53 1.00
CA MET A 578 -8.03 -36.96 1.13
C MET A 578 -8.55 -36.70 2.53
N ILE A 579 -9.84 -36.40 2.61
CA ILE A 579 -10.55 -36.09 3.85
C ILE A 579 -11.53 -37.21 4.11
N PHE A 580 -11.49 -37.76 5.32
CA PHE A 580 -12.42 -38.78 5.76
C PHE A 580 -13.08 -38.34 7.06
N PHE A 581 -14.34 -38.73 7.22
CA PHE A 581 -15.13 -38.40 8.38
C PHE A 581 -15.10 -39.59 9.34
N VAL A 582 -14.56 -39.38 10.55
CA VAL A 582 -14.70 -40.36 11.63
C VAL A 582 -16.03 -40.13 12.32
N ARG A 583 -16.76 -41.22 12.53
CA ARG A 583 -18.09 -41.23 13.12
C ARG A 583 -18.20 -42.30 14.19
N ARG A 584 -19.20 -42.16 15.06
CA ARG A 584 -19.63 -43.24 15.94
C ARG A 584 -20.43 -44.24 15.10
N ALA A 585 -20.13 -45.53 15.24
CA ALA A 585 -20.79 -46.59 14.47
C ALA A 585 -22.31 -46.60 14.68
N GLN A 586 -22.78 -46.24 15.88
CA GLN A 586 -24.21 -46.14 16.22
C GLN A 586 -24.90 -44.89 15.64
N GLU A 587 -24.13 -43.84 15.28
CA GLU A 587 -24.67 -42.58 14.75
C GLU A 587 -23.83 -42.03 13.57
N PRO A 588 -23.77 -42.72 12.41
CA PRO A 588 -22.90 -42.31 11.30
C PRO A 588 -23.20 -40.92 10.72
N GLY A 589 -24.44 -40.45 10.86
CA GLY A 589 -24.88 -39.15 10.35
C GLY A 589 -24.49 -37.94 11.21
N LYS A 590 -23.95 -38.12 12.42
CA LYS A 590 -23.58 -37.02 13.32
C LYS A 590 -22.09 -36.66 13.20
N PRO A 591 -21.73 -35.40 12.89
CA PRO A 591 -20.33 -34.95 12.87
C PRO A 591 -19.61 -35.25 14.18
N PHE A 592 -18.41 -35.80 14.10
CA PHE A 592 -17.61 -36.19 15.27
C PHE A 592 -16.15 -35.77 15.16
N PHE A 593 -15.36 -36.38 14.27
CA PHE A 593 -14.01 -35.94 13.93
C PHE A 593 -13.80 -35.99 12.40
N THR A 594 -12.93 -35.12 11.91
CA THR A 594 -12.43 -35.14 10.53
C THR A 594 -10.96 -35.50 10.51
N MET A 595 -10.55 -36.32 9.54
CA MET A 595 -9.14 -36.62 9.30
C MET A 595 -8.75 -36.22 7.89
N GLU A 596 -7.55 -35.64 7.76
CA GLU A 596 -6.89 -35.37 6.50
C GLU A 596 -5.68 -36.31 6.36
N ILE A 597 -5.61 -37.03 5.26
CA ILE A 597 -4.56 -38.00 4.96
C ILE A 597 -3.80 -37.55 3.72
N ASP A 598 -2.48 -37.48 3.82
CA ASP A 598 -1.59 -37.43 2.67
C ASP A 598 -1.53 -38.82 2.03
N MET A 599 -2.05 -38.96 0.81
CA MET A 599 -2.12 -40.24 0.12
C MET A 599 -0.78 -40.68 -0.48
N LYS A 600 0.19 -39.77 -0.58
CA LYS A 600 1.54 -40.07 -1.10
C LYS A 600 2.42 -40.66 -0.01
N GLU A 601 2.47 -40.00 1.15
CA GLU A 601 3.29 -40.44 2.28
C GLU A 601 2.51 -41.39 3.22
N LEU A 602 1.21 -41.63 2.94
CA LEU A 602 0.26 -42.36 3.79
C LEU A 602 0.38 -41.96 5.25
N LYS A 603 0.16 -40.66 5.51
CA LYS A 603 0.25 -40.06 6.84
C LYS A 603 -0.97 -39.21 7.14
N ILE A 604 -1.49 -39.32 8.36
CA ILE A 604 -2.51 -38.41 8.88
C ILE A 604 -1.86 -37.05 9.13
N LEU A 605 -2.28 -36.03 8.37
CA LEU A 605 -1.84 -34.65 8.52
C LEU A 605 -2.61 -33.94 9.64
N GLN A 606 -3.91 -34.17 9.70
CA GLN A 606 -4.82 -33.53 10.64
C GLN A 606 -5.87 -34.53 11.14
N LEU A 607 -6.24 -34.44 12.42
CA LEU A 607 -7.33 -35.21 13.02
C LEU A 607 -7.98 -34.38 14.14
N HIS A 608 -9.08 -33.70 13.80
CA HIS A 608 -9.71 -32.70 14.66
C HIS A 608 -11.22 -32.88 14.75
N GLY A 609 -11.76 -32.60 15.93
CA GLY A 609 -13.20 -32.49 16.18
C GLY A 609 -13.61 -31.04 16.34
N TYR A 610 -14.76 -30.82 16.98
CA TYR A 610 -15.33 -29.49 17.19
C TYR A 610 -14.30 -28.47 17.72
N ASN A 611 -14.22 -27.31 17.06
CA ASN A 611 -13.33 -26.20 17.38
C ASN A 611 -11.84 -26.61 17.46
N HIS A 612 -11.38 -27.38 16.47
CA HIS A 612 -9.99 -27.88 16.36
C HIS A 612 -9.51 -28.78 17.50
N ARG A 613 -10.43 -29.31 18.32
CA ARG A 613 -10.07 -30.20 19.44
C ARG A 613 -9.36 -31.45 18.93
N ALA A 614 -8.21 -31.79 19.52
CA ALA A 614 -7.46 -32.98 19.17
C ALA A 614 -8.24 -34.26 19.50
N ALA A 615 -8.10 -35.30 18.67
CA ALA A 615 -8.74 -36.58 18.90
C ALA A 615 -8.19 -37.32 20.14
N PRO A 616 -9.06 -38.00 20.90
CA PRO A 616 -8.64 -38.87 22.00
C PRO A 616 -7.86 -40.11 21.50
N PRO A 617 -7.11 -40.80 22.37
CA PRO A 617 -6.20 -41.88 21.97
C PRO A 617 -6.86 -43.05 21.23
N ASP A 618 -8.08 -43.39 21.60
CA ASP A 618 -8.92 -44.41 20.96
C ASP A 618 -9.27 -44.05 19.51
N VAL A 619 -9.68 -42.80 19.26
CA VAL A 619 -9.97 -42.29 17.91
C VAL A 619 -8.69 -42.20 17.07
N LYS A 620 -7.55 -41.82 17.68
CA LYS A 620 -6.24 -41.85 17.00
C LYS A 620 -5.83 -43.26 16.61
N LYS A 621 -6.03 -44.24 17.49
CA LYS A 621 -5.75 -45.66 17.20
C LYS A 621 -6.62 -46.16 16.06
N PHE A 622 -7.92 -45.87 16.09
CA PHE A 622 -8.85 -46.21 15.00
C PHE A 622 -8.42 -45.60 13.66
N ALA A 623 -8.08 -44.30 13.64
CA ALA A 623 -7.63 -43.63 12.43
C ALA A 623 -6.32 -44.22 11.86
N GLN A 624 -5.37 -44.61 12.72
CA GLN A 624 -4.14 -45.29 12.29
C GLN A 624 -4.41 -46.70 11.76
N GLU A 625 -5.38 -47.42 12.33
CA GLU A 625 -5.79 -48.73 11.83
C GLU A 625 -6.46 -48.60 10.45
N PHE A 626 -7.33 -47.61 10.24
CA PHE A 626 -7.89 -47.29 8.93
C PHE A 626 -6.79 -46.95 7.89
N LEU A 627 -5.82 -46.11 8.25
CA LEU A 627 -4.71 -45.73 7.38
C LEU A 627 -3.94 -46.93 6.82
N ARG A 628 -3.79 -48.01 7.61
CA ARG A 628 -3.12 -49.25 7.18
C ARG A 628 -3.91 -50.07 6.16
N THR A 629 -5.22 -49.83 6.06
CA THR A 629 -6.09 -50.51 5.08
C THR A 629 -6.11 -49.82 3.72
N LEU A 630 -5.62 -48.58 3.64
CA LEU A 630 -5.59 -47.82 2.39
C LEU A 630 -4.46 -48.33 1.47
N PRO A 631 -4.74 -48.57 0.18
CA PRO A 631 -3.72 -49.02 -0.76
C PRO A 631 -2.69 -47.90 -1.02
N ARG A 632 -1.40 -48.26 -1.10
CA ARG A 632 -0.38 -47.35 -1.63
C ARG A 632 -0.67 -47.11 -3.11
N ARG A 633 -1.04 -45.88 -3.46
CA ARG A 633 -1.28 -45.48 -4.85
C ARG A 633 -0.02 -44.86 -5.44
N GLU A 634 0.49 -45.45 -6.52
CA GLU A 634 1.44 -44.75 -7.40
C GLU A 634 0.65 -43.68 -8.17
N ILE A 635 0.85 -42.41 -7.82
CA ILE A 635 0.18 -41.29 -8.48
C ILE A 635 0.84 -41.12 -9.86
N ASN A 636 0.30 -41.78 -10.88
CA ASN A 636 0.63 -41.49 -12.27
C ASN A 636 0.22 -40.05 -12.59
N ARG A 637 1.20 -39.18 -12.85
CA ARG A 637 1.00 -37.80 -13.30
C ARG A 637 0.34 -37.80 -14.69
N VAL A 638 -0.98 -37.92 -14.74
CA VAL A 638 -1.71 -37.41 -15.90
C VAL A 638 -1.69 -35.88 -15.78
N ARG A 639 -0.82 -35.24 -16.57
CA ARG A 639 -0.88 -33.79 -16.79
C ARG A 639 -2.25 -33.48 -17.40
N VAL A 640 -3.18 -33.00 -16.61
CA VAL A 640 -4.35 -32.30 -17.13
C VAL A 640 -3.85 -30.97 -17.67
N THR A 641 -3.60 -30.92 -18.97
CA THR A 641 -3.51 -29.66 -19.70
C THR A 641 -4.88 -28.99 -19.64
N ILE A 642 -4.93 -27.87 -18.91
CA ILE A 642 -6.05 -26.94 -18.95
C ILE A 642 -5.85 -26.13 -20.25
N PRO A 643 -6.79 -26.13 -21.21
CA PRO A 643 -6.72 -25.25 -22.37
C PRO A 643 -6.79 -23.80 -21.91
N ALA A 644 -5.97 -22.95 -22.55
CA ALA A 644 -5.86 -21.52 -22.28
C ALA A 644 -7.17 -20.76 -22.51
#